data_AF-A0A812J2A7-F1
#
_entry.id   AF-A0A812J2A7-F1
#
_cell.length_a   1.000
_cell.length_b   1.000
_cell.length_c   1.000
_cell.angle_alpha   90.00
_cell.angle_beta   90.00
_cell.angle_gamma   90.00
#
_symmetry.space_group_name_H-M   'P 1'
#
loop_
_entity.id
_entity.type
_entity.pdbx_description
1 polymer ?
#
loop_
_entity_poly.entity_id
_entity_poly.type
_entity_poly.pdbx_seq_one_letter_code
_entity_poly.pdbx_strand_id
1 'polypeptide(L)'
;MAEKKDPRTLSCIWAKHGAKWCSRWPWLTAVEDEAGKVQWLGCSTCSQCPGKQSDQNPFAGCRVPASSAQTSVFENHAKSRAHKERSESLGADSGVPVVAPSVREFADVLDAVFKGDSELDSCGPWKFRCMTWCLAEAHRNVLREKLAKSESISLVQDVRKNQLLVMFTSVDAGLEVTSGVLGQVDLAERSSFQAKGLFRGTVLVLGRFVARNLGKPVRDGNPTGTLDESLLQTIKAKVELYATDAAADEQRAGRLLQRFFSSLQVVQYDKAHAAQRILSRTWPTDPHIHRLVQELVTGENALTQKIRHSGIFRKRWEEAVAAMTPQAKRKIKNLACAKHRWLSAALPFRRAVLYLRPLIRVAQSIVAERGRGTPEGETAHRWLSNLSSETALQLAMVADATDETLAVSRFFDKDTYNKAELTAEISKFLCKCTWLFERRGVLGTGFTAYILELLRRSPCNFNLGGKVCSIQSPSQHDIESCLQRMTNWLQLVRLTIQAEFPHFEALQLFRLFDLQSTPMPSDMERMSHLLKLNHAQFKREFEDLRPSAEWHWRHGHPDCQLAWHAAAKKTPPGESLNAALIRYLSWQANTSPLERGFAKSVQSCSKNRADVSETRVDDQMQLLSLCRTTGRGRARALPKHENLIESARVLWTSHFGLPRNRQRVPEHLRGRKRSASSDSTETSFLKRRRSEVEQGAAGVDSKDAFAAAERQVGVHGWQQSHEDERRFLQLKQKGRFCMAVRDGALPWDKLSQRLKDFYLAYLANDDRLSAQAWKKNSFRFQRPAFPNLTGGSIWWTEDAQRHGTEIQMRRVSRKLGLEIVESPLQATVHVWLQLTQPASAADMWMVALHGKLVLDLTCFLSEGRKGGFLVYEAAIAVQRCIHVTPRFARDHARIAHDILYYCKPRFRGLSRWVAENALPEFRKQMQKALAAKKPTRVLVFGTDVDKQSDLGQVKLFVTAADLQVLLHVDDKRSWYGMGPQ
;
A
#
# COMPACT_ATOMS: atom_id res chain seq x y z
N MET A 1 6.67 86.36 35.23
CA MET A 1 5.68 85.30 35.50
C MET A 1 6.32 83.97 35.11
N ALA A 2 6.62 83.11 36.09
CA ALA A 2 7.24 81.80 35.88
C ALA A 2 6.15 80.74 35.65
N GLU A 3 6.16 80.10 34.48
CA GLU A 3 5.32 78.93 34.21
C GLU A 3 5.74 77.76 35.11
N LYS A 4 4.81 77.29 35.95
CA LYS A 4 4.97 76.04 36.72
C LYS A 4 5.05 74.86 35.75
N LYS A 5 6.25 74.28 35.58
CA LYS A 5 6.47 73.03 34.83
C LYS A 5 5.72 71.88 35.52
N ASP A 6 4.85 71.19 34.78
CA ASP A 6 4.21 69.95 35.23
C ASP A 6 5.29 68.88 35.52
N PRO A 7 5.40 68.37 36.77
CA PRO A 7 6.43 67.42 37.17
C PRO A 7 6.33 66.04 36.51
N ARG A 8 5.32 65.79 35.65
CA ARG A 8 5.09 64.49 34.99
C ARG A 8 5.57 64.41 33.54
N THR A 9 6.16 65.47 33.00
CA THR A 9 6.69 65.46 31.63
C THR A 9 7.98 64.65 31.52
N LEU A 10 8.15 63.90 30.43
CA LEU A 10 9.33 63.04 30.20
C LEU A 10 10.64 63.83 30.26
N SER A 11 10.63 65.09 29.80
CA SER A 11 11.81 65.98 29.88
C SER A 11 12.21 66.30 31.32
N CYS A 12 11.25 66.47 32.25
CA CYS A 12 11.57 66.66 33.66
C CYS A 12 12.12 65.37 34.30
N ILE A 13 11.57 64.21 33.92
CA ILE A 13 12.03 62.89 34.39
C ILE A 13 13.46 62.62 33.88
N TRP A 14 13.73 62.89 32.60
CA TRP A 14 15.04 62.73 32.00
C TRP A 14 16.07 63.70 32.58
N ALA A 15 15.72 64.96 32.79
CA ALA A 15 16.60 65.92 33.45
C ALA A 15 16.99 65.50 34.87
N LYS A 16 16.09 64.83 35.61
CA LYS A 16 16.33 64.37 36.98
C LYS A 16 17.07 63.03 37.07
N HIS A 17 16.83 62.10 36.14
CA HIS A 17 17.29 60.71 36.24
C HIS A 17 18.14 60.21 35.07
N GLY A 18 18.14 60.91 33.93
CA GLY A 18 18.76 60.48 32.67
C GLY A 18 20.24 60.14 32.81
N ALA A 19 21.04 61.00 33.46
CA ALA A 19 22.46 60.73 33.69
C ALA A 19 22.70 59.43 34.47
N LYS A 20 21.90 59.18 35.52
CA LYS A 20 21.98 57.94 36.32
C LYS A 20 21.50 56.72 35.52
N TRP A 21 20.50 56.89 34.66
CA TRP A 21 20.01 55.80 33.81
C TRP A 21 20.99 55.46 32.68
N CYS A 22 21.58 56.44 31.99
CA CYS A 22 22.59 56.19 30.94
C CYS A 22 23.87 55.56 31.52
N SER A 23 24.25 55.89 32.75
CA SER A 23 25.35 55.20 33.46
C SER A 23 25.06 53.71 33.67
N ARG A 24 23.81 53.33 34.00
CA ARG A 24 23.42 51.94 34.28
C ARG A 24 23.02 51.17 33.02
N TRP A 25 22.49 51.86 32.00
CA TRP A 25 22.11 51.31 30.70
C TRP A 25 22.65 52.22 29.60
N PRO A 26 23.90 51.99 29.16
CA PRO A 26 24.56 52.81 28.13
C PRO A 26 23.81 52.82 26.78
N TRP A 27 22.94 51.84 26.54
CA TRP A 27 22.11 51.74 25.34
C TRP A 27 20.86 52.64 25.39
N LEU A 28 20.48 53.20 26.54
CA LEU A 28 19.26 54.00 26.69
C LEU A 28 19.50 55.40 26.12
N THR A 29 18.66 55.80 25.16
CA THR A 29 18.74 57.11 24.52
C THR A 29 17.45 57.90 24.64
N ALA A 30 17.57 59.22 24.69
CA ALA A 30 16.46 60.15 24.60
C ALA A 30 16.35 60.70 23.17
N VAL A 31 15.12 60.88 22.69
CA VAL A 31 14.81 61.56 21.44
C VAL A 31 14.22 62.93 21.79
N GLU A 32 14.88 63.97 21.33
CA GLU A 32 14.50 65.38 21.55
C GLU A 32 13.71 65.91 20.35
N ASP A 33 12.77 66.81 20.62
CA ASP A 33 12.07 67.59 19.60
C ASP A 33 12.92 68.80 19.12
N GLU A 34 12.40 69.54 18.13
CA GLU A 34 13.07 70.73 17.57
C GLU A 34 13.30 71.85 18.60
N ALA A 35 12.61 71.81 19.74
CA ALA A 35 12.75 72.76 20.85
C ALA A 35 13.67 72.24 21.98
N GLY A 36 14.35 71.09 21.77
CA GLY A 36 15.26 70.47 22.74
C GLY A 36 14.56 69.79 23.92
N LYS A 37 13.26 69.51 23.82
CA LYS A 37 12.52 68.77 24.85
C LYS A 37 12.49 67.28 24.53
N VAL A 38 12.86 66.45 25.51
CA VAL A 38 12.80 64.98 25.37
C VAL A 38 11.35 64.52 25.21
N GLN A 39 11.03 63.95 24.06
CA GLN A 39 9.69 63.49 23.69
C GLN A 39 9.53 61.97 23.90
N TRP A 40 10.57 61.17 23.65
CA TRP A 40 10.54 59.72 23.78
C TRP A 40 11.87 59.15 24.28
N LEU A 41 11.85 57.95 24.86
CA LEU A 41 13.05 57.15 25.11
C LEU A 41 13.14 55.95 24.15
N GLY A 42 14.35 55.48 23.90
CA GLY A 42 14.64 54.38 23.01
C GLY A 42 15.90 53.61 23.40
N CYS A 43 16.23 52.61 22.59
CA CYS A 43 17.44 51.81 22.74
C CYS A 43 18.30 51.94 21.49
N SER A 44 19.48 52.54 21.61
CA SER A 44 20.42 52.75 20.50
C SER A 44 20.88 51.45 19.84
N THR A 45 20.93 50.35 20.61
CA THR A 45 21.26 49.01 20.10
C THR A 45 20.14 48.45 19.24
N CYS A 46 18.88 48.59 19.69
CA CYS A 46 17.72 48.01 19.02
C CYS A 46 17.18 48.88 17.87
N SER A 47 17.40 50.20 17.89
CA SER A 47 16.92 51.13 16.87
C SER A 47 17.61 50.99 15.52
N GLN A 48 18.79 50.36 15.49
CA GLN A 48 19.57 50.14 14.26
C GLN A 48 19.02 49.00 13.37
N CYS A 49 17.81 48.48 13.62
CA CYS A 49 17.22 47.38 12.85
C CYS A 49 16.33 47.89 11.70
N PRO A 50 16.68 47.68 10.42
CA PRO A 50 15.77 47.97 9.32
C PRO A 50 14.72 46.86 9.16
N GLY A 51 13.42 47.21 9.25
CA GLY A 51 12.30 46.33 8.88
C GLY A 51 11.14 46.29 9.87
N LYS A 52 10.08 45.53 9.52
CA LYS A 52 8.76 45.44 10.20
C LYS A 52 8.77 45.09 11.71
N GLN A 53 9.92 44.80 12.31
CA GLN A 53 10.07 44.58 13.76
C GLN A 53 10.16 45.88 14.58
N SER A 54 10.50 47.02 13.96
CA SER A 54 10.56 48.33 14.66
C SER A 54 9.18 48.79 15.16
N ASP A 55 8.09 48.44 14.45
CA ASP A 55 6.73 48.87 14.78
C ASP A 55 6.13 48.15 16.01
N GLN A 56 6.67 47.00 16.42
CA GLN A 56 6.12 46.20 17.53
C GLN A 56 6.91 46.34 18.84
N ASN A 57 8.14 46.87 18.81
CA ASN A 57 8.97 47.05 20.01
C ASN A 57 9.20 48.56 20.30
N PRO A 58 8.60 49.12 21.38
CA PRO A 58 8.72 50.53 21.72
C PRO A 58 10.16 51.02 21.90
N PHE A 59 11.09 50.16 22.34
CA PHE A 59 12.50 50.51 22.48
C PHE A 59 13.24 50.56 21.13
N ALA A 60 12.85 49.71 20.17
CA ALA A 60 13.43 49.72 18.83
C ALA A 60 12.89 50.89 18.00
N GLY A 61 11.61 51.24 18.16
CA GLY A 61 10.99 52.39 17.51
C GLY A 61 11.29 53.75 18.18
N CYS A 62 12.01 53.76 19.31
CA CYS A 62 12.25 54.95 20.15
C CYS A 62 10.95 55.68 20.55
N ARG A 63 9.94 54.94 21.02
CA ARG A 63 8.60 55.43 21.39
C ARG A 63 8.21 55.09 22.84
N VAL A 64 9.16 55.00 23.76
CA VAL A 64 8.85 54.72 25.17
C VAL A 64 8.29 55.98 25.85
N PRO A 65 7.03 55.97 26.35
CA PRO A 65 6.38 57.13 26.95
C PRO A 65 6.84 57.40 28.39
N ALA A 66 6.50 58.59 28.91
CA ALA A 66 6.74 59.00 30.31
C ALA A 66 6.23 57.99 31.35
N SER A 67 5.06 57.37 31.12
CA SER A 67 4.47 56.39 32.03
C SER A 67 5.33 55.13 32.21
N SER A 68 6.15 54.80 31.21
CA SER A 68 6.98 53.59 31.16
C SER A 68 8.46 53.87 31.41
N ALA A 69 8.84 55.13 31.69
CA ALA A 69 10.20 55.55 31.98
C ALA A 69 10.59 55.22 33.43
N GLN A 70 10.77 53.93 33.72
CA GLN A 70 11.10 53.42 35.06
C GLN A 70 12.19 52.34 35.00
N THR A 71 13.01 52.28 36.05
CA THR A 71 14.15 51.37 36.18
C THR A 71 13.81 49.89 35.92
N SER A 72 12.68 49.40 36.41
CA SER A 72 12.25 47.99 36.21
C SER A 72 12.00 47.65 34.74
N VAL A 73 11.48 48.61 33.96
CA VAL A 73 11.21 48.44 32.53
C VAL A 73 12.52 48.37 31.74
N PHE A 74 13.50 49.22 32.06
CA PHE A 74 14.83 49.18 31.45
C PHE A 74 15.59 47.91 31.80
N GLU A 75 15.47 47.44 33.03
CA GLU A 75 16.10 46.21 33.48
C GLU A 75 15.51 44.97 32.81
N ASN A 76 14.19 44.94 32.61
CA ASN A 76 13.52 43.89 31.83
C ASN A 76 13.88 43.95 30.35
N HIS A 77 14.03 45.14 29.76
CA HIS A 77 14.53 45.30 28.38
C HIS A 77 15.96 44.79 28.24
N ALA A 78 16.88 45.18 29.14
CA ALA A 78 18.27 44.71 29.14
C ALA A 78 18.37 43.17 29.28
N LYS A 79 17.48 42.57 30.08
CA LYS A 79 17.39 41.11 30.23
C LYS A 79 16.69 40.41 29.08
N SER A 80 15.98 41.16 28.22
CA SER A 80 15.23 40.60 27.11
C SER A 80 16.16 39.96 26.08
N ARG A 81 15.72 38.82 25.54
CA ARG A 81 16.49 38.04 24.58
C ARG A 81 16.83 38.84 23.33
N ALA A 82 15.88 39.63 22.82
CA ALA A 82 16.06 40.46 21.62
C ALA A 82 17.15 41.54 21.81
N HIS A 83 17.23 42.13 23.01
CA HIS A 83 18.27 43.10 23.34
C HIS A 83 19.66 42.45 23.44
N LYS A 84 19.76 41.29 24.12
CA LYS A 84 21.03 40.55 24.27
C LYS A 84 21.60 40.08 22.95
N GLU A 85 20.78 39.46 22.10
CA GLU A 85 21.19 38.99 20.77
C GLU A 85 21.71 40.16 19.91
N ARG A 86 21.10 41.35 20.04
CA ARG A 86 21.53 42.55 19.32
C ARG A 86 22.82 43.14 19.87
N SER A 87 22.93 43.23 21.19
CA SER A 87 24.14 43.70 21.87
C SER A 87 25.34 42.80 21.57
N GLU A 88 25.11 41.49 21.42
CA GLU A 88 26.11 40.51 20.99
C GLU A 88 26.42 40.67 19.49
N SER A 89 25.42 40.96 18.64
CA SER A 89 25.63 41.15 17.19
C SER A 89 26.41 42.41 16.80
N LEU A 90 26.33 43.48 17.61
CA LEU A 90 27.12 44.71 17.38
C LEU A 90 28.55 44.60 17.92
N GLY A 91 28.83 43.61 18.77
CA GLY A 91 30.17 43.35 19.32
C GLY A 91 30.97 42.27 18.58
N ALA A 92 30.40 41.64 17.56
CA ALA A 92 31.03 40.56 16.80
C ALA A 92 31.20 40.94 15.33
N ASP A 93 32.43 41.27 14.96
CA ASP A 93 32.85 41.41 13.58
C ASP A 93 32.60 40.10 12.80
N SER A 94 32.04 40.23 11.60
CA SER A 94 32.01 39.27 10.48
C SER A 94 31.28 37.91 10.60
N GLY A 95 30.13 37.82 9.92
CA GLY A 95 29.72 36.66 9.09
C GLY A 95 29.36 35.32 9.77
N VAL A 96 28.07 35.07 10.02
CA VAL A 96 27.56 33.70 10.22
C VAL A 96 26.76 33.28 8.98
N PRO A 97 27.23 32.28 8.20
CA PRO A 97 26.48 31.74 7.06
C PRO A 97 25.21 31.04 7.54
N VAL A 98 24.17 31.05 6.71
CA VAL A 98 22.90 30.34 6.93
C VAL A 98 23.15 28.82 6.98
N VAL A 99 23.14 28.20 8.17
CA VAL A 99 23.46 26.76 8.33
C VAL A 99 22.18 25.90 8.43
N ALA A 100 21.93 25.04 7.44
CA ALA A 100 20.96 23.95 7.51
C ALA A 100 21.25 22.97 8.66
N PRO A 101 20.29 22.14 9.13
CA PRO A 101 20.55 21.08 10.11
C PRO A 101 21.76 20.25 9.70
N SER A 102 22.51 19.78 10.70
CA SER A 102 23.73 19.02 10.46
C SER A 102 23.45 17.71 9.71
N VAL A 103 24.47 17.19 9.03
CA VAL A 103 24.43 15.85 8.39
C VAL A 103 23.98 14.78 9.38
N ARG A 104 24.44 14.90 10.63
CA ARG A 104 24.08 13.97 11.71
C ARG A 104 22.60 14.04 12.08
N GLU A 105 22.02 15.23 12.20
CA GLU A 105 20.59 15.36 12.50
C GLU A 105 19.72 14.77 11.38
N PHE A 106 20.08 15.00 10.12
CA PHE A 106 19.38 14.37 8.98
C PHE A 106 19.54 12.85 8.96
N ALA A 107 20.72 12.34 9.30
CA ALA A 107 20.96 10.91 9.45
C ALA A 107 20.11 10.30 10.58
N ASP A 108 19.98 10.98 11.71
CA ASP A 108 19.18 10.51 12.83
C ASP A 108 17.67 10.50 12.49
N VAL A 109 17.18 11.50 11.74
CA VAL A 109 15.82 11.49 11.20
C VAL A 109 15.61 10.32 10.22
N LEU A 110 16.55 10.07 9.33
CA LEU A 110 16.46 8.95 8.38
C LEU A 110 16.46 7.58 9.12
N ASP A 111 17.32 7.42 10.12
CA ASP A 111 17.36 6.23 10.99
C ASP A 111 16.05 6.05 11.78
N ALA A 112 15.43 7.15 12.23
CA ALA A 112 14.13 7.13 12.91
C ALA A 112 13.00 6.70 11.94
N VAL A 113 13.00 7.21 10.71
CA VAL A 113 12.06 6.75 9.66
C VAL A 113 12.25 5.25 9.38
N PHE A 114 13.48 4.75 9.32
CA PHE A 114 13.76 3.31 9.14
C PHE A 114 13.25 2.44 10.30
N LYS A 115 13.17 2.98 11.51
CA LYS A 115 12.59 2.31 12.68
C LYS A 115 11.06 2.38 12.72
N GLY A 116 10.46 3.29 11.96
CA GLY A 116 9.03 3.57 11.96
C GLY A 116 8.62 4.62 13.00
N ASP A 117 9.55 5.43 13.49
CA ASP A 117 9.28 6.44 14.51
C ASP A 117 8.47 7.61 13.92
N SER A 118 7.64 8.25 14.75
CA SER A 118 6.77 9.37 14.34
C SER A 118 7.34 10.76 14.47
N GLU A 119 8.35 10.86 15.31
CA GLU A 119 9.08 12.06 15.62
C GLU A 119 10.40 11.63 16.24
N LEU A 120 11.30 12.60 16.38
CA LEU A 120 12.55 12.46 17.10
C LEU A 120 12.49 13.48 18.24
N ASP A 121 12.63 13.02 19.49
CA ASP A 121 12.52 13.87 20.69
C ASP A 121 13.45 15.10 20.62
N SER A 122 14.58 14.97 19.92
CA SER A 122 15.57 16.04 19.78
C SER A 122 15.19 17.14 18.79
N CYS A 123 14.27 16.91 17.84
CA CYS A 123 13.88 17.91 16.84
C CYS A 123 12.40 18.30 16.86
N GLY A 124 11.53 17.51 17.51
CA GLY A 124 10.10 17.76 17.59
C GLY A 124 9.35 17.53 16.26
N PRO A 125 8.00 17.42 16.29
CA PRO A 125 7.22 16.86 15.18
C PRO A 125 7.25 17.71 13.90
N TRP A 126 7.30 19.04 14.02
CA TRP A 126 7.35 19.95 12.86
C TRP A 126 8.69 19.88 12.12
N LYS A 127 9.81 20.03 12.83
CA LYS A 127 11.16 19.95 12.23
C LYS A 127 11.38 18.54 11.66
N PHE A 128 10.94 17.50 12.36
CA PHE A 128 10.97 16.12 11.86
C PHE A 128 10.23 15.98 10.52
N ARG A 129 9.03 16.55 10.39
CA ARG A 129 8.26 16.55 9.14
C ARG A 129 8.98 17.29 8.01
N CYS A 130 9.50 18.49 8.26
CA CYS A 130 10.26 19.26 7.27
C CYS A 130 11.51 18.51 6.80
N MET A 131 12.28 17.92 7.72
CA MET A 131 13.48 17.14 7.40
C MET A 131 13.14 15.86 6.62
N THR A 132 12.04 15.18 6.99
CA THR A 132 11.54 14.01 6.26
C THR A 132 11.19 14.37 4.82
N TRP A 133 10.49 15.50 4.61
CA TRP A 133 10.16 15.98 3.27
C TRP A 133 11.41 16.34 2.47
N CYS A 134 12.39 17.04 3.06
CA CYS A 134 13.66 17.38 2.39
C CYS A 134 14.41 16.12 1.93
N LEU A 135 14.48 15.09 2.78
CA LEU A 135 15.09 13.81 2.42
C LEU A 135 14.33 13.11 1.30
N ALA A 136 13.00 13.09 1.37
CA ALA A 136 12.16 12.42 0.38
C ALA A 136 12.21 13.12 -0.98
N GLU A 137 12.16 14.46 -0.99
CA GLU A 137 12.25 15.25 -2.22
C GLU A 137 13.66 15.20 -2.83
N ALA A 138 14.72 15.23 -2.01
CA ALA A 138 16.08 15.00 -2.49
C ALA A 138 16.20 13.61 -3.15
N HIS A 139 15.60 12.59 -2.56
CA HIS A 139 15.59 11.25 -3.14
C HIS A 139 14.79 11.21 -4.46
N ARG A 140 13.61 11.83 -4.50
CA ARG A 140 12.81 11.96 -5.73
C ARG A 140 13.59 12.68 -6.83
N ASN A 141 14.35 13.74 -6.53
CA ASN A 141 15.17 14.42 -7.53
C ASN A 141 16.21 13.48 -8.15
N VAL A 142 16.92 12.70 -7.34
CA VAL A 142 17.85 11.68 -7.85
C VAL A 142 17.12 10.67 -8.76
N LEU A 143 15.95 10.17 -8.34
CA LEU A 143 15.18 9.22 -9.14
C LEU A 143 14.64 9.83 -10.44
N ARG A 144 14.18 11.08 -10.41
CA ARG A 144 13.71 11.83 -11.58
C ARG A 144 14.84 12.03 -12.60
N GLU A 145 16.04 12.40 -12.15
CA GLU A 145 17.23 12.54 -12.99
C GLU A 145 17.62 11.22 -13.66
N LYS A 146 17.57 10.10 -12.91
CA LYS A 146 17.83 8.76 -13.46
C LYS A 146 16.76 8.33 -14.46
N LEU A 147 15.48 8.60 -14.17
CA LEU A 147 14.36 8.30 -15.06
C LEU A 147 14.40 9.12 -16.35
N ALA A 148 14.86 10.38 -16.28
CA ALA A 148 15.04 11.22 -17.46
C ALA A 148 16.08 10.65 -18.45
N LYS A 149 17.08 9.92 -17.94
CA LYS A 149 18.17 9.30 -18.73
C LYS A 149 17.90 7.82 -19.05
N SER A 150 16.76 7.28 -18.64
CA SER A 150 16.47 5.85 -18.79
C SER A 150 16.10 5.51 -20.23
N GLU A 151 16.63 4.39 -20.70
CA GLU A 151 16.32 3.82 -22.02
C GLU A 151 15.16 2.83 -21.97
N SER A 152 14.93 2.20 -20.82
CA SER A 152 13.81 1.29 -20.60
C SER A 152 13.33 1.37 -19.16
N ILE A 153 12.02 1.37 -18.97
CA ILE A 153 11.35 1.41 -17.66
C ILE A 153 10.34 0.26 -17.59
N SER A 154 10.35 -0.46 -16.47
CA SER A 154 9.29 -1.38 -16.10
C SER A 154 8.54 -0.87 -14.88
N LEU A 155 7.21 -1.05 -14.89
CA LEU A 155 6.33 -0.70 -13.78
C LEU A 155 5.77 -1.97 -13.14
N VAL A 156 5.68 -1.95 -11.82
CA VAL A 156 5.00 -3.01 -11.05
C VAL A 156 4.03 -2.34 -10.09
N GLN A 157 2.81 -2.85 -10.00
CA GLN A 157 1.82 -2.37 -9.03
C GLN A 157 1.06 -3.50 -8.33
N ASP A 158 0.46 -3.16 -7.19
CA ASP A 158 -0.37 -4.03 -6.38
C ASP A 158 -1.30 -3.19 -5.49
N VAL A 159 -2.45 -3.74 -5.11
CA VAL A 159 -3.45 -3.09 -4.25
C VAL A 159 -3.63 -3.85 -2.95
N ARG A 160 -3.49 -3.14 -1.82
CA ARG A 160 -3.71 -3.71 -0.50
C ARG A 160 -4.43 -2.75 0.43
N LYS A 161 -5.56 -3.19 1.00
CA LYS A 161 -6.38 -2.40 1.94
C LYS A 161 -6.63 -0.97 1.42
N ASN A 162 -7.17 -0.87 0.22
CA ASN A 162 -7.48 0.38 -0.49
C ASN A 162 -6.28 1.13 -1.08
N GLN A 163 -5.05 0.80 -0.69
CA GLN A 163 -3.85 1.48 -1.16
C GLN A 163 -3.28 0.80 -2.40
N LEU A 164 -3.20 1.54 -3.51
CA LEU A 164 -2.42 1.17 -4.69
C LEU A 164 -0.98 1.66 -4.49
N LEU A 165 0.01 0.78 -4.64
CA LEU A 165 1.43 1.13 -4.63
C LEU A 165 2.02 0.87 -6.02
N VAL A 166 2.77 1.83 -6.55
CA VAL A 166 3.46 1.70 -7.84
C VAL A 166 4.97 1.83 -7.65
N MET A 167 5.70 0.87 -8.20
CA MET A 167 7.16 0.81 -8.21
C MET A 167 7.69 0.74 -9.63
N PHE A 168 8.97 1.07 -9.80
CA PHE A 168 9.64 0.99 -11.09
C PHE A 168 11.03 0.37 -10.98
N THR A 169 11.49 -0.18 -12.10
CA THR A 169 12.90 -0.44 -12.40
C THR A 169 13.22 0.18 -13.75
N SER A 170 14.32 0.90 -13.86
CA SER A 170 14.79 1.51 -15.08
C SER A 170 16.27 1.27 -15.31
N VAL A 171 16.69 1.35 -16.57
CA VAL A 171 18.08 1.15 -16.98
C VAL A 171 18.43 2.21 -18.01
N ASP A 172 19.60 2.81 -17.88
CA ASP A 172 20.13 3.80 -18.84
C ASP A 172 21.00 3.15 -19.93
N ALA A 173 21.50 3.98 -20.85
CA ALA A 173 22.36 3.54 -21.94
C ALA A 173 23.69 2.93 -21.47
N GLY A 174 24.14 3.26 -20.24
CA GLY A 174 25.34 2.73 -19.60
C GLY A 174 25.11 1.45 -18.78
N LEU A 175 23.91 0.85 -18.90
CA LEU A 175 23.48 -0.34 -18.15
C LEU A 175 23.36 -0.11 -16.63
N GLU A 176 23.24 1.15 -16.19
CA GLU A 176 23.03 1.46 -14.77
C GLU A 176 21.57 1.19 -14.38
N VAL A 177 21.37 0.24 -13.47
CA VAL A 177 20.03 -0.14 -12.99
C VAL A 177 19.61 0.76 -11.84
N THR A 178 18.45 1.40 -11.97
CA THR A 178 17.79 2.18 -10.91
C THR A 178 16.43 1.58 -10.60
N SER A 179 16.12 1.33 -9.32
CA SER A 179 14.79 0.88 -8.89
C SER A 179 14.29 1.76 -7.75
N GLY A 180 12.98 2.01 -7.73
CA GLY A 180 12.39 2.93 -6.77
C GLY A 180 10.88 2.78 -6.60
N VAL A 181 10.32 3.63 -5.76
CA VAL A 181 8.87 3.80 -5.59
C VAL A 181 8.46 5.02 -6.40
N LEU A 182 7.38 4.94 -7.18
CA LEU A 182 6.78 6.14 -7.78
C LEU A 182 5.88 6.82 -6.76
N GLY A 183 5.05 6.04 -6.06
CA GLY A 183 4.19 6.53 -4.99
C GLY A 183 3.03 5.59 -4.74
N GLN A 184 2.09 6.04 -3.92
CA GLN A 184 0.85 5.31 -3.64
C GLN A 184 -0.38 6.23 -3.70
N VAL A 185 -1.56 5.61 -3.71
CA VAL A 185 -2.83 6.32 -3.69
C VAL A 185 -3.90 5.50 -2.97
N ASP A 186 -4.73 6.17 -2.17
CA ASP A 186 -5.96 5.55 -1.64
C ASP A 186 -7.03 5.49 -2.74
N LEU A 187 -7.30 4.29 -3.25
CA LEU A 187 -8.30 4.07 -4.29
C LEU A 187 -9.72 4.26 -3.79
N ALA A 188 -10.01 4.07 -2.50
CA ALA A 188 -11.35 4.25 -1.96
C ALA A 188 -11.71 5.74 -1.88
N GLU A 189 -10.75 6.59 -1.52
CA GLU A 189 -10.96 8.04 -1.46
C GLU A 189 -10.88 8.71 -2.83
N ARG A 190 -9.98 8.26 -3.71
CA ARG A 190 -9.65 8.96 -4.96
C ARG A 190 -10.27 8.37 -6.21
N SER A 191 -10.72 7.12 -6.18
CA SER A 191 -11.01 6.35 -7.40
C SER A 191 -11.94 5.15 -7.15
N SER A 192 -11.64 3.99 -7.75
CA SER A 192 -12.32 2.72 -7.49
C SER A 192 -11.37 1.52 -7.65
N PHE A 193 -11.79 0.36 -7.13
CA PHE A 193 -11.08 -0.92 -7.27
C PHE A 193 -11.21 -1.57 -8.66
N GLN A 194 -11.98 -0.95 -9.55
CA GLN A 194 -12.20 -1.46 -10.90
C GLN A 194 -11.03 -1.07 -11.79
N ALA A 195 -10.88 -1.76 -12.94
CA ALA A 195 -9.83 -1.49 -13.92
C ALA A 195 -9.59 0.00 -14.25
N LYS A 196 -10.65 0.80 -14.44
CA LYS A 196 -10.54 2.25 -14.70
C LYS A 196 -9.99 3.01 -13.50
N GLY A 197 -10.37 2.58 -12.29
CA GLY A 197 -9.95 3.24 -11.08
C GLY A 197 -8.47 2.95 -10.76
N LEU A 198 -8.02 1.73 -11.02
CA LEU A 198 -6.60 1.34 -11.00
C LEU A 198 -5.79 2.16 -12.01
N PHE A 199 -6.22 2.21 -13.27
CA PHE A 199 -5.60 3.03 -14.31
C PHE A 199 -5.44 4.49 -13.88
N ARG A 200 -6.52 5.11 -13.37
CA ARG A 200 -6.49 6.49 -12.86
C ARG A 200 -5.54 6.64 -11.68
N GLY A 201 -5.51 5.65 -10.78
CA GLY A 201 -4.60 5.62 -9.65
C GLY A 201 -3.13 5.62 -10.11
N THR A 202 -2.77 4.76 -11.06
CA THR A 202 -1.41 4.69 -11.62
C THR A 202 -0.99 6.01 -12.28
N VAL A 203 -1.88 6.61 -13.08
CA VAL A 203 -1.63 7.91 -13.73
C VAL A 203 -1.48 9.03 -12.70
N LEU A 204 -2.30 9.03 -11.64
CA LEU A 204 -2.21 10.01 -10.56
C LEU A 204 -0.89 9.88 -9.79
N VAL A 205 -0.48 8.65 -9.45
CA VAL A 205 0.81 8.38 -8.79
C VAL A 205 1.97 8.90 -9.64
N LEU A 206 1.94 8.66 -10.96
CA LEU A 206 2.96 9.16 -11.88
C LEU A 206 2.97 10.70 -11.91
N GLY A 207 1.80 11.34 -12.01
CA GLY A 207 1.67 12.80 -11.99
C GLY A 207 2.20 13.44 -10.69
N ARG A 208 1.94 12.80 -9.55
CA ARG A 208 2.49 13.23 -8.25
C ARG A 208 3.99 13.06 -8.17
N PHE A 209 4.51 11.95 -8.70
CA PHE A 209 5.94 11.69 -8.68
C PHE A 209 6.73 12.73 -9.48
N VAL A 210 6.26 13.11 -10.67
CA VAL A 210 6.94 14.11 -11.52
C VAL A 210 6.71 15.55 -11.05
N ALA A 211 5.72 15.81 -10.20
CA ALA A 211 5.48 17.13 -9.62
C ALA A 211 6.54 17.50 -8.58
N ARG A 212 7.30 18.56 -8.85
CA ARG A 212 8.33 19.09 -7.94
C ARG A 212 7.70 19.80 -6.76
N ASN A 213 8.29 19.62 -5.59
CA ASN A 213 7.89 20.26 -4.34
C ASN A 213 6.46 19.94 -3.85
N LEU A 214 5.84 18.89 -4.37
CA LEU A 214 4.50 18.50 -3.95
C LEU A 214 4.48 18.13 -2.46
N GLY A 215 3.44 18.56 -1.73
CA GLY A 215 3.26 18.20 -0.33
C GLY A 215 4.24 18.87 0.64
N LYS A 216 4.98 19.90 0.19
CA LYS A 216 5.87 20.70 1.02
C LYS A 216 5.14 21.17 2.29
N PRO A 217 5.67 20.91 3.50
CA PRO A 217 5.07 21.42 4.74
C PRO A 217 5.07 22.95 4.76
N VAL A 218 3.90 23.57 4.87
CA VAL A 218 3.75 25.01 5.13
C VAL A 218 2.85 25.20 6.34
N ARG A 219 2.98 26.35 7.03
CA ARG A 219 2.14 26.65 8.19
C ARG A 219 0.71 26.99 7.79
N ASP A 220 0.53 27.62 6.61
CA ASP A 220 -0.76 28.00 6.05
C ASP A 220 -0.87 27.57 4.57
N GLY A 221 -1.90 26.80 4.23
CA GLY A 221 -2.20 26.34 2.85
C GLY A 221 -1.61 24.96 2.47
N ASN A 222 -1.95 24.50 1.26
CA ASN A 222 -1.32 23.33 0.62
C ASN A 222 -0.61 23.81 -0.65
N PRO A 223 0.73 23.83 -0.70
CA PRO A 223 1.43 24.26 -1.91
C PRO A 223 1.15 23.28 -3.04
N THR A 224 0.72 23.82 -4.19
CA THR A 224 0.59 23.09 -5.45
C THR A 224 1.99 22.85 -6.01
N GLY A 225 2.41 21.59 -6.12
CA GLY A 225 3.67 21.25 -6.78
C GLY A 225 3.65 21.64 -8.26
N THR A 226 4.82 21.82 -8.85
CA THR A 226 4.96 22.16 -10.28
C THR A 226 5.16 20.88 -11.09
N LEU A 227 4.27 20.59 -12.04
CA LEU A 227 4.35 19.40 -12.87
C LEU A 227 5.54 19.49 -13.86
N ASP A 228 6.41 18.49 -13.86
CA ASP A 228 7.46 18.35 -14.87
C ASP A 228 6.90 17.59 -16.10
N GLU A 229 6.34 18.33 -17.05
CA GLU A 229 5.72 17.76 -18.25
C GLU A 229 6.74 17.02 -19.14
N SER A 230 7.96 17.54 -19.23
CA SER A 230 9.02 16.91 -20.02
C SER A 230 9.34 15.52 -19.49
N LEU A 231 9.59 15.41 -18.18
CA LEU A 231 9.85 14.12 -17.55
C LEU A 231 8.66 13.17 -17.68
N LEU A 232 7.43 13.68 -17.56
CA LEU A 232 6.23 12.87 -17.74
C LEU A 232 6.17 12.26 -19.15
N GLN A 233 6.45 13.03 -20.20
CA GLN A 233 6.48 12.50 -21.56
C GLN A 233 7.63 11.51 -21.77
N THR A 234 8.81 11.77 -21.20
CA THR A 234 9.94 10.83 -21.24
C THR A 234 9.56 9.48 -20.62
N ILE A 235 9.00 9.48 -19.41
CA ILE A 235 8.56 8.24 -18.74
C ILE A 235 7.49 7.55 -19.60
N LYS A 236 6.53 8.31 -20.15
CA LYS A 236 5.48 7.74 -21.00
C LYS A 236 6.01 7.02 -22.24
N ALA A 237 7.10 7.55 -22.81
CA ALA A 237 7.75 7.00 -24.00
C ALA A 237 8.76 5.89 -23.69
N LYS A 238 9.17 5.69 -22.43
CA LYS A 238 10.20 4.71 -22.04
C LYS A 238 9.66 3.53 -21.20
N VAL A 239 8.41 3.58 -20.74
CA VAL A 239 7.75 2.43 -20.10
C VAL A 239 7.44 1.36 -21.14
N GLU A 240 8.11 0.21 -21.02
CA GLU A 240 8.02 -0.91 -21.97
C GLU A 240 7.33 -2.15 -21.40
N LEU A 241 7.39 -2.31 -20.06
CA LEU A 241 6.81 -3.45 -19.36
C LEU A 241 5.96 -3.01 -18.17
N TYR A 242 4.85 -3.69 -17.98
CA TYR A 242 3.96 -3.52 -16.83
C TYR A 242 3.62 -4.88 -16.20
N ALA A 243 3.83 -5.01 -14.89
CA ALA A 243 3.62 -6.24 -14.13
C ALA A 243 2.59 -6.09 -13.01
N THR A 244 1.73 -7.11 -12.86
CA THR A 244 0.56 -7.14 -11.95
C THR A 244 0.30 -8.53 -11.36
N ASP A 245 -0.54 -8.64 -10.33
CA ASP A 245 -0.86 -9.91 -9.64
C ASP A 245 -1.80 -10.85 -10.44
N ALA A 246 -2.18 -10.42 -11.66
CA ALA A 246 -3.13 -11.06 -12.56
C ALA A 246 -4.60 -11.05 -12.10
N ALA A 247 -5.00 -10.20 -11.17
CA ALA A 247 -6.42 -9.95 -10.92
C ALA A 247 -7.11 -9.42 -12.19
N ALA A 248 -8.36 -9.78 -12.41
CA ALA A 248 -9.06 -9.48 -13.67
C ALA A 248 -9.19 -7.96 -13.95
N ASP A 249 -9.29 -7.15 -12.89
CA ASP A 249 -9.29 -5.69 -12.98
C ASP A 249 -7.88 -5.13 -13.27
N GLU A 250 -6.82 -5.69 -12.68
CA GLU A 250 -5.44 -5.29 -12.97
C GLU A 250 -5.02 -5.61 -14.41
N GLN A 251 -5.43 -6.78 -14.93
CA GLN A 251 -5.21 -7.14 -16.32
C GLN A 251 -5.89 -6.15 -17.28
N ARG A 252 -7.13 -5.74 -16.94
CA ARG A 252 -7.85 -4.72 -17.72
C ARG A 252 -7.23 -3.33 -17.57
N ALA A 253 -6.72 -2.98 -16.39
CA ALA A 253 -6.00 -1.73 -16.18
C ALA A 253 -4.72 -1.68 -17.04
N GLY A 254 -3.97 -2.78 -17.13
CA GLY A 254 -2.81 -2.91 -18.01
C GLY A 254 -3.14 -2.61 -19.48
N ARG A 255 -4.30 -3.06 -19.98
CA ARG A 255 -4.79 -2.72 -21.34
C ARG A 255 -5.11 -1.23 -21.51
N LEU A 256 -5.62 -0.57 -20.46
CA LEU A 256 -5.83 0.88 -20.51
C LEU A 256 -4.49 1.63 -20.49
N LEU A 257 -3.52 1.14 -19.71
CA LEU A 257 -2.18 1.71 -19.63
C LEU A 257 -1.41 1.58 -20.95
N GLN A 258 -1.65 0.53 -21.76
CA GLN A 258 -1.06 0.41 -23.11
C GLN A 258 -1.45 1.57 -24.04
N ARG A 259 -2.60 2.22 -23.82
CA ARG A 259 -2.98 3.42 -24.59
C ARG A 259 -2.34 4.70 -24.05
N PHE A 260 -1.89 4.68 -22.80
CA PHE A 260 -1.27 5.83 -22.14
C PHE A 260 0.25 5.84 -22.30
N PHE A 261 0.87 4.67 -22.25
CA PHE A 261 2.29 4.43 -22.48
C PHE A 261 2.50 3.98 -23.92
N SER A 262 3.04 4.85 -24.78
CA SER A 262 3.20 4.57 -26.21
C SER A 262 4.14 3.39 -26.51
N SER A 263 5.06 3.12 -25.58
CA SER A 263 6.07 2.08 -25.73
C SER A 263 5.78 0.83 -24.91
N LEU A 264 4.64 0.75 -24.20
CA LEU A 264 4.28 -0.40 -23.38
C LEU A 264 3.94 -1.59 -24.28
N GLN A 265 4.90 -2.50 -24.41
CA GLN A 265 4.82 -3.68 -25.26
C GLN A 265 4.39 -4.92 -24.48
N VAL A 266 4.90 -5.09 -23.26
CA VAL A 266 4.75 -6.34 -22.50
C VAL A 266 3.90 -6.11 -21.25
N VAL A 267 2.80 -6.86 -21.12
CA VAL A 267 2.00 -6.92 -19.90
C VAL A 267 2.18 -8.29 -19.27
N GLN A 268 2.94 -8.32 -18.18
CA GLN A 268 3.33 -9.56 -17.53
C GLN A 268 2.60 -9.78 -16.20
N TYR A 269 2.41 -11.05 -15.83
CA TYR A 269 1.78 -11.42 -14.58
C TYR A 269 2.81 -11.94 -13.58
N ASP A 270 2.56 -11.66 -12.31
CA ASP A 270 3.46 -11.96 -11.21
C ASP A 270 3.84 -13.44 -11.14
N LYS A 271 5.14 -13.70 -11.31
CA LYS A 271 5.69 -15.05 -11.30
C LYS A 271 5.73 -15.67 -9.91
N ALA A 272 5.84 -14.86 -8.86
CA ALA A 272 5.78 -15.36 -7.48
C ALA A 272 4.37 -15.88 -7.16
N HIS A 273 3.33 -15.12 -7.55
CA HIS A 273 1.95 -15.59 -7.44
C HIS A 273 1.67 -16.81 -8.34
N ALA A 274 2.24 -16.83 -9.56
CA ALA A 274 2.11 -17.97 -10.46
C ALA A 274 2.67 -19.27 -9.84
N ALA A 275 3.80 -19.20 -9.12
CA ALA A 275 4.36 -20.34 -8.40
C ALA A 275 3.44 -20.84 -7.27
N GLN A 276 2.63 -19.98 -6.64
CA GLN A 276 1.65 -20.41 -5.64
C GLN A 276 0.55 -21.31 -6.23
N ARG A 277 0.20 -21.08 -7.50
CA ARG A 277 -0.85 -21.84 -8.20
C ARG A 277 -0.48 -23.30 -8.44
N ILE A 278 0.82 -23.62 -8.44
CA ILE A 278 1.33 -25.00 -8.48
C ILE A 278 0.71 -25.83 -7.35
N LEU A 279 0.45 -25.25 -6.18
CA LEU A 279 -0.20 -25.94 -5.06
C LEU A 279 -1.67 -25.56 -4.92
N SER A 280 -1.99 -24.26 -4.98
CA SER A 280 -3.33 -23.77 -4.67
C SER A 280 -4.40 -24.27 -5.64
N ARG A 281 -4.03 -24.63 -6.87
CA ARG A 281 -4.95 -25.16 -7.89
C ARG A 281 -4.93 -26.67 -7.98
N THR A 282 -3.78 -27.31 -7.76
CA THR A 282 -3.62 -28.76 -7.96
C THR A 282 -3.97 -29.57 -6.71
N TRP A 283 -3.79 -29.04 -5.49
CA TRP A 283 -4.19 -29.79 -4.29
C TRP A 283 -5.70 -29.98 -4.16
N PRO A 284 -6.56 -29.00 -4.49
CA PRO A 284 -8.00 -29.21 -4.45
C PRO A 284 -8.54 -30.25 -5.44
N THR A 285 -7.78 -30.64 -6.46
CA THR A 285 -8.28 -31.59 -7.46
C THR A 285 -8.27 -33.03 -6.94
N ASP A 286 -7.36 -33.39 -6.04
CA ASP A 286 -7.36 -34.70 -5.40
C ASP A 286 -8.11 -34.62 -4.05
N PRO A 287 -9.24 -35.33 -3.85
CA PRO A 287 -10.03 -35.20 -2.64
C PRO A 287 -9.31 -35.61 -1.36
N HIS A 288 -8.39 -36.57 -1.43
CA HIS A 288 -7.65 -37.05 -0.26
C HIS A 288 -6.60 -36.01 0.15
N ILE A 289 -5.79 -35.53 -0.80
CA ILE A 289 -4.82 -34.44 -0.56
C ILE A 289 -5.55 -33.17 -0.11
N HIS A 290 -6.66 -32.81 -0.76
CA HIS A 290 -7.45 -31.64 -0.40
C HIS A 290 -7.90 -31.68 1.06
N ARG A 291 -8.48 -32.81 1.49
CA ARG A 291 -8.93 -33.00 2.87
C ARG A 291 -7.78 -32.87 3.86
N LEU A 292 -6.66 -33.55 3.59
CA LEU A 292 -5.46 -33.52 4.43
C LEU A 292 -4.93 -32.09 4.60
N VAL A 293 -4.83 -31.34 3.51
CA VAL A 293 -4.38 -29.94 3.49
C VAL A 293 -5.32 -29.04 4.28
N GLN A 294 -6.64 -29.22 4.13
CA GLN A 294 -7.67 -28.45 4.83
C GLN A 294 -7.68 -28.73 6.34
N GLU A 295 -7.69 -30.00 6.75
CA GLU A 295 -7.74 -30.41 8.16
C GLU A 295 -6.47 -29.99 8.92
N LEU A 296 -5.32 -30.01 8.25
CA LEU A 296 -4.06 -29.70 8.91
C LEU A 296 -3.70 -28.22 8.87
N VAL A 297 -3.83 -27.53 7.72
CA VAL A 297 -3.18 -26.22 7.48
C VAL A 297 -4.11 -25.10 7.02
N THR A 298 -4.87 -25.30 5.94
CA THR A 298 -5.54 -24.20 5.23
C THR A 298 -6.95 -23.92 5.73
N GLY A 299 -7.64 -24.93 6.25
CA GLY A 299 -9.01 -24.85 6.71
C GLY A 299 -9.21 -23.86 7.86
N GLU A 300 -10.43 -23.35 7.98
CA GLU A 300 -10.83 -22.50 9.11
C GLU A 300 -10.60 -23.22 10.45
N ASN A 301 -10.96 -24.51 10.48
CA ASN A 301 -10.77 -25.42 11.60
C ASN A 301 -9.52 -26.30 11.42
N ALA A 302 -8.43 -25.74 10.92
CA ALA A 302 -7.17 -26.47 10.77
C ALA A 302 -6.46 -26.65 12.12
N LEU A 303 -5.97 -27.87 12.41
CA LEU A 303 -5.31 -28.19 13.68
C LEU A 303 -4.12 -27.27 13.97
N THR A 304 -3.26 -27.02 12.97
CA THR A 304 -2.08 -26.17 13.16
C THR A 304 -2.44 -24.72 13.45
N GLN A 305 -3.58 -24.23 12.93
CA GLN A 305 -4.07 -22.88 13.22
C GLN A 305 -4.63 -22.79 14.64
N LYS A 306 -5.39 -23.80 15.10
CA LYS A 306 -5.85 -23.87 16.49
C LYS A 306 -4.69 -23.86 17.48
N ILE A 307 -3.65 -24.65 17.22
CA ILE A 307 -2.42 -24.66 18.03
C ILE A 307 -1.71 -23.31 17.97
N ARG A 308 -1.57 -22.73 16.76
CA ARG A 308 -0.87 -21.47 16.58
C ARG A 308 -1.55 -20.33 17.31
N HIS A 309 -2.86 -20.17 17.19
CA HIS A 309 -3.59 -19.00 17.70
C HIS A 309 -3.90 -19.10 19.21
N SER A 310 -3.83 -20.29 19.80
CA SER A 310 -3.96 -20.49 21.25
C SER A 310 -2.60 -20.40 21.96
N GLY A 311 -2.47 -19.47 22.92
CA GLY A 311 -1.27 -19.37 23.76
C GLY A 311 -0.98 -20.65 24.56
N ILE A 312 -2.03 -21.33 25.03
CA ILE A 312 -1.93 -22.57 25.81
C ILE A 312 -1.42 -23.72 24.93
N PHE A 313 -2.06 -23.95 23.78
CA PHE A 313 -1.67 -25.07 22.91
C PHE A 313 -0.31 -24.84 22.27
N ARG A 314 0.05 -23.59 21.99
CA ARG A 314 1.39 -23.24 21.52
C ARG A 314 2.46 -23.58 22.57
N LYS A 315 2.23 -23.28 23.85
CA LYS A 315 3.15 -23.63 24.94
C LYS A 315 3.33 -25.15 25.04
N ARG A 316 2.24 -25.92 25.00
CA ARG A 316 2.30 -27.39 25.01
C ARG A 316 3.02 -27.98 23.81
N TRP A 317 2.82 -27.39 22.64
CA TRP A 317 3.58 -27.76 21.45
C TRP A 317 5.08 -27.54 21.66
N GLU A 318 5.49 -26.40 22.21
CA GLU A 318 6.89 -26.12 22.52
C GLU A 318 7.47 -27.13 23.52
N GLU A 319 6.72 -27.49 24.56
CA GLU A 319 7.10 -28.49 25.57
C GLU A 319 7.21 -29.90 24.97
N ALA A 320 6.21 -30.33 24.19
CA ALA A 320 6.18 -31.64 23.56
C ALA A 320 7.33 -31.84 22.55
N VAL A 321 7.68 -30.78 21.82
CA VAL A 321 8.83 -30.77 20.91
C VAL A 321 10.14 -30.80 21.70
N ALA A 322 10.28 -29.97 22.75
CA ALA A 322 11.49 -29.93 23.57
C ALA A 322 11.78 -31.29 24.25
N ALA A 323 10.75 -32.01 24.67
CA ALA A 323 10.89 -33.36 25.23
C ALA A 323 11.43 -34.39 24.22
N MET A 324 11.15 -34.20 22.92
CA MET A 324 11.63 -35.09 21.86
C MET A 324 13.03 -34.72 21.36
N THR A 325 13.41 -33.43 21.43
CA THR A 325 14.72 -32.93 20.99
C THR A 325 15.39 -32.04 22.03
N PRO A 326 15.84 -32.59 23.18
CA PRO A 326 16.41 -31.80 24.29
C PRO A 326 17.64 -30.97 23.89
N GLN A 327 18.38 -31.43 22.88
CA GLN A 327 19.62 -30.83 22.39
C GLN A 327 19.39 -29.66 21.39
N ALA A 328 18.16 -29.42 20.94
CA ALA A 328 17.85 -28.34 20.00
C ALA A 328 17.89 -26.97 20.70
N LYS A 329 19.07 -26.33 20.72
CA LYS A 329 19.31 -25.00 21.35
C LYS A 329 18.40 -23.86 20.84
N ARG A 330 17.65 -24.05 19.73
CA ARG A 330 16.62 -23.13 19.25
C ARG A 330 15.22 -23.71 19.49
N LYS A 331 14.47 -23.11 20.42
CA LYS A 331 13.04 -23.43 20.63
C LYS A 331 12.28 -23.29 19.30
N ILE A 332 11.62 -24.35 18.87
CA ILE A 332 10.70 -24.34 17.73
C ILE A 332 9.45 -23.57 18.15
N LYS A 333 9.32 -22.33 17.67
CA LYS A 333 8.38 -21.36 18.27
C LYS A 333 6.93 -21.41 17.78
N ASN A 334 6.61 -22.02 16.64
CA ASN A 334 5.24 -21.98 16.06
C ASN A 334 4.98 -22.94 14.90
N LEU A 335 3.72 -23.03 14.48
CA LEU A 335 3.26 -23.63 13.23
C LEU A 335 2.71 -22.54 12.30
N ALA A 336 3.50 -21.48 12.06
CA ALA A 336 3.01 -20.31 11.35
C ALA A 336 2.72 -20.57 9.86
N CYS A 337 1.58 -20.07 9.39
CA CYS A 337 1.17 -20.08 7.98
C CYS A 337 0.31 -18.85 7.66
N ALA A 338 0.66 -18.11 6.62
CA ALA A 338 -0.16 -17.03 6.09
C ALA A 338 -1.11 -17.61 5.04
N LYS A 339 -2.41 -17.73 5.35
CA LYS A 339 -3.38 -18.39 4.45
C LYS A 339 -3.45 -17.78 3.03
N HIS A 340 -3.17 -16.48 2.90
CA HIS A 340 -3.11 -15.79 1.61
C HIS A 340 -1.84 -16.10 0.80
N ARG A 341 -0.85 -16.79 1.37
CA ARG A 341 0.35 -17.28 0.69
C ARG A 341 0.44 -18.79 0.85
N TRP A 342 -0.03 -19.54 -0.15
CA TRP A 342 -0.11 -21.00 -0.08
C TRP A 342 1.22 -21.67 0.27
N LEU A 343 2.34 -21.14 -0.21
CA LEU A 343 3.67 -21.69 0.05
C LEU A 343 4.17 -21.47 1.48
N SER A 344 3.53 -20.60 2.27
CA SER A 344 3.80 -20.53 3.71
C SER A 344 3.33 -21.80 4.45
N ALA A 345 2.50 -22.63 3.83
CA ALA A 345 2.10 -23.95 4.33
C ALA A 345 3.26 -24.95 4.41
N ALA A 346 4.38 -24.71 3.73
CA ALA A 346 5.58 -25.54 3.83
C ALA A 346 6.06 -25.74 5.28
N LEU A 347 5.94 -24.69 6.09
CA LEU A 347 6.37 -24.69 7.49
C LEU A 347 5.52 -25.61 8.38
N PRO A 348 4.18 -25.51 8.42
CA PRO A 348 3.38 -26.46 9.17
C PRO A 348 3.45 -27.88 8.61
N PHE A 349 3.53 -28.11 7.29
CA PHE A 349 3.67 -29.47 6.74
C PHE A 349 4.95 -30.15 7.21
N ARG A 350 6.12 -29.51 7.04
CA ARG A 350 7.37 -30.12 7.49
C ARG A 350 7.39 -30.40 8.99
N ARG A 351 6.79 -29.51 9.81
CA ARG A 351 6.77 -29.68 11.26
C ARG A 351 5.78 -30.75 11.70
N ALA A 352 4.66 -30.91 10.99
CA ALA A 352 3.74 -32.01 11.24
C ALA A 352 4.38 -33.38 10.97
N VAL A 353 5.26 -33.47 9.96
CA VAL A 353 6.03 -34.68 9.66
C VAL A 353 7.15 -34.90 10.68
N LEU A 354 8.07 -33.94 10.81
CA LEU A 354 9.25 -34.07 11.68
C LEU A 354 8.91 -34.21 13.17
N TYR A 355 7.76 -33.69 13.58
CA TYR A 355 7.28 -33.71 14.96
C TYR A 355 5.90 -34.36 15.07
N LEU A 356 5.65 -35.41 14.28
CA LEU A 356 4.38 -36.13 14.26
C LEU A 356 3.96 -36.61 15.66
N ARG A 357 4.87 -37.21 16.43
CA ARG A 357 4.61 -37.67 17.80
C ARG A 357 4.23 -36.52 18.75
N PRO A 358 4.99 -35.41 18.83
CA PRO A 358 4.55 -34.21 19.53
C PRO A 358 3.19 -33.68 19.07
N LEU A 359 2.91 -33.67 17.77
CA LEU A 359 1.63 -33.19 17.23
C LEU A 359 0.45 -34.03 17.72
N ILE A 360 0.60 -35.37 17.67
CA ILE A 360 -0.40 -36.32 18.19
C ILE A 360 -0.64 -36.07 19.67
N ARG A 361 0.42 -35.97 20.49
CA ARG A 361 0.31 -35.72 21.93
C ARG A 361 -0.46 -34.42 22.23
N VAL A 362 -0.16 -33.35 21.51
CA VAL A 362 -0.88 -32.07 21.67
C VAL A 362 -2.34 -32.22 21.26
N ALA A 363 -2.63 -32.84 20.12
CA ALA A 363 -4.01 -33.08 19.69
C ALA A 363 -4.80 -33.91 20.72
N GLN A 364 -4.21 -34.96 21.28
CA GLN A 364 -4.84 -35.77 22.33
C GLN A 364 -5.14 -34.94 23.59
N SER A 365 -4.20 -34.08 24.01
CA SER A 365 -4.42 -33.18 25.15
C SER A 365 -5.59 -32.22 24.91
N ILE A 366 -5.75 -31.75 23.66
CA ILE A 366 -6.86 -30.87 23.29
C ILE A 366 -8.19 -31.63 23.41
N VAL A 367 -8.26 -32.86 22.89
CA VAL A 367 -9.47 -33.70 22.99
C VAL A 367 -9.82 -34.02 24.44
N ALA A 368 -8.84 -34.43 25.24
CA ALA A 368 -9.04 -34.84 26.63
C ALA A 368 -9.57 -33.69 27.50
N GLU A 369 -9.06 -32.47 27.31
CA GLU A 369 -9.42 -31.33 28.17
C GLU A 369 -10.64 -30.55 27.69
N ARG A 370 -10.82 -30.42 26.37
CA ARG A 370 -11.88 -29.58 25.80
C ARG A 370 -13.12 -30.37 25.39
N GLY A 371 -12.99 -31.69 25.22
CA GLY A 371 -14.07 -32.56 24.75
C GLY A 371 -14.56 -32.23 23.34
N ARG A 372 -15.39 -33.11 22.77
CA ARG A 372 -15.94 -32.92 21.41
C ARG A 372 -16.97 -31.79 21.31
N GLY A 373 -17.46 -31.28 22.44
CA GLY A 373 -18.43 -30.17 22.47
C GLY A 373 -17.84 -28.81 22.10
N THR A 374 -16.50 -28.69 22.01
CA THR A 374 -15.83 -27.44 21.63
C THR A 374 -15.25 -27.53 20.21
N PRO A 375 -15.15 -26.40 19.46
CA PRO A 375 -14.55 -26.40 18.13
C PRO A 375 -13.12 -26.94 18.10
N GLU A 376 -12.32 -26.63 19.12
CA GLU A 376 -10.93 -27.08 19.27
C GLU A 376 -10.85 -28.59 19.49
N GLY A 377 -11.65 -29.12 20.42
CA GLY A 377 -11.67 -30.54 20.73
C GLY A 377 -12.23 -31.38 19.60
N GLU A 378 -13.28 -30.92 18.91
CA GLU A 378 -13.82 -31.57 17.72
C GLU A 378 -12.82 -31.55 16.55
N THR A 379 -12.09 -30.45 16.35
CA THR A 379 -11.02 -30.36 15.34
C THR A 379 -9.92 -31.37 15.59
N ALA A 380 -9.41 -31.42 16.83
CA ALA A 380 -8.35 -32.35 17.21
C ALA A 380 -8.83 -33.81 17.15
N HIS A 381 -10.07 -34.07 17.56
CA HIS A 381 -10.70 -35.38 17.50
C HIS A 381 -10.81 -35.87 16.05
N ARG A 382 -11.36 -35.05 15.16
CA ARG A 382 -11.49 -35.37 13.73
C ARG A 382 -10.14 -35.69 13.10
N TRP A 383 -9.14 -34.85 13.32
CA TRP A 383 -7.80 -35.08 12.79
C TRP A 383 -7.18 -36.39 13.29
N LEU A 384 -7.28 -36.68 14.60
CA LEU A 384 -6.79 -37.94 15.18
C LEU A 384 -7.57 -39.16 14.65
N SER A 385 -8.88 -39.04 14.44
CA SER A 385 -9.72 -40.12 13.89
C SER A 385 -9.31 -40.51 12.47
N ASN A 386 -8.85 -39.53 11.69
CA ASN A 386 -8.45 -39.71 10.29
C ASN A 386 -6.97 -40.12 10.15
N LEU A 387 -6.20 -40.13 11.24
CA LEU A 387 -4.76 -40.35 11.16
C LEU A 387 -4.44 -41.84 11.01
N SER A 388 -4.10 -42.23 9.79
CA SER A 388 -3.67 -43.59 9.40
C SER A 388 -2.23 -43.61 8.88
N SER A 389 -1.69 -44.81 8.61
CA SER A 389 -0.39 -45.00 7.96
C SER A 389 -0.35 -44.37 6.57
N GLU A 390 -1.41 -44.56 5.76
CA GLU A 390 -1.59 -43.91 4.46
C GLU A 390 -1.60 -42.37 4.61
N THR A 391 -2.34 -41.84 5.59
CA THR A 391 -2.44 -40.38 5.81
C THR A 391 -1.09 -39.77 6.23
N ALA A 392 -0.36 -40.45 7.12
CA ALA A 392 0.97 -40.02 7.55
C ALA A 392 1.97 -40.05 6.39
N LEU A 393 1.91 -41.08 5.54
CA LEU A 393 2.74 -41.19 4.34
C LEU A 393 2.40 -40.11 3.31
N GLN A 394 1.12 -39.90 3.02
CA GLN A 394 0.66 -38.88 2.08
C GLN A 394 1.06 -37.47 2.56
N LEU A 395 0.93 -37.20 3.86
CA LEU A 395 1.37 -35.94 4.47
C LEU A 395 2.87 -35.69 4.24
N ALA A 396 3.68 -36.73 4.31
CA ALA A 396 5.13 -36.67 4.09
C ALA A 396 5.45 -36.33 2.62
N MET A 397 4.78 -36.99 1.66
CA MET A 397 4.96 -36.69 0.24
C MET A 397 4.47 -35.28 -0.13
N VAL A 398 3.39 -34.81 0.47
CA VAL A 398 2.92 -33.41 0.33
C VAL A 398 3.96 -32.45 0.90
N ALA A 399 4.62 -32.76 2.01
CA ALA A 399 5.70 -31.94 2.57
C ALA A 399 6.92 -31.88 1.64
N ASP A 400 7.29 -33.00 1.00
CA ASP A 400 8.36 -33.05 -0.01
C ASP A 400 8.01 -32.18 -1.22
N ALA A 401 6.82 -32.32 -1.80
CA ALA A 401 6.33 -31.50 -2.90
C ALA A 401 6.30 -30.00 -2.57
N THR A 402 5.88 -29.66 -1.35
CA THR A 402 5.80 -28.26 -0.89
C THR A 402 7.19 -27.63 -0.75
N ASP A 403 8.20 -28.37 -0.28
CA ASP A 403 9.57 -27.84 -0.16
C ASP A 403 10.21 -27.57 -1.53
N GLU A 404 9.96 -28.43 -2.53
CA GLU A 404 10.41 -28.18 -3.92
C GLU A 404 9.72 -26.96 -4.52
N THR A 405 8.41 -26.83 -4.34
CA THR A 405 7.68 -25.67 -4.89
C THR A 405 8.08 -24.37 -4.18
N LEU A 406 8.41 -24.45 -2.88
CA LEU A 406 8.93 -23.30 -2.13
C LEU A 406 10.28 -22.82 -2.66
N ALA A 407 11.12 -23.71 -3.22
CA ALA A 407 12.38 -23.31 -3.85
C ALA A 407 12.12 -22.41 -5.07
N VAL A 408 11.16 -22.79 -5.93
CA VAL A 408 10.75 -22.00 -7.10
C VAL A 408 10.21 -20.63 -6.69
N SER A 409 9.34 -20.55 -5.69
CA SER A 409 8.83 -19.25 -5.22
C SER A 409 9.93 -18.38 -4.61
N ARG A 410 10.90 -18.95 -3.91
CA ARG A 410 12.03 -18.19 -3.37
C ARG A 410 12.91 -17.58 -4.46
N PHE A 411 13.01 -18.24 -5.61
CA PHE A 411 13.68 -17.68 -6.78
C PHE A 411 12.98 -16.40 -7.25
N PHE A 412 11.65 -16.41 -7.38
CA PHE A 412 10.87 -15.23 -7.78
C PHE A 412 10.72 -14.16 -6.69
N ASP A 413 10.86 -14.51 -5.40
CA ASP A 413 10.77 -13.58 -4.26
C ASP A 413 12.00 -12.65 -4.09
N LYS A 414 13.10 -12.92 -4.81
CA LYS A 414 14.26 -12.01 -4.89
C LYS A 414 13.78 -10.64 -5.39
N ASP A 415 14.37 -9.54 -4.93
CA ASP A 415 13.96 -8.19 -5.38
C ASP A 415 14.10 -8.04 -6.90
N THR A 416 15.19 -8.57 -7.44
CA THR A 416 15.43 -8.78 -8.87
C THR A 416 15.87 -10.23 -9.04
N TYR A 417 15.08 -11.03 -9.75
CA TYR A 417 15.46 -12.39 -10.10
C TYR A 417 16.11 -12.41 -11.48
N ASN A 418 17.09 -13.30 -11.67
CA ASN A 418 17.77 -13.43 -12.94
C ASN A 418 16.86 -14.15 -13.96
N LYS A 419 16.39 -13.45 -14.99
CA LYS A 419 15.49 -14.00 -15.99
C LYS A 419 16.14 -15.05 -16.89
N ALA A 420 17.47 -14.99 -17.05
CA ALA A 420 18.20 -16.01 -17.81
C ALA A 420 18.11 -17.39 -17.16
N GLU A 421 18.09 -17.42 -15.82
CA GLU A 421 18.02 -18.66 -15.04
C GLU A 421 16.58 -19.21 -14.91
N LEU A 422 15.56 -18.45 -15.34
CA LEU A 422 14.15 -18.81 -15.14
C LEU A 422 13.83 -20.18 -15.73
N THR A 423 14.18 -20.42 -17.00
CA THR A 423 13.90 -21.70 -17.67
C THR A 423 14.63 -22.86 -16.97
N ALA A 424 15.90 -22.65 -16.59
CA ALA A 424 16.70 -23.65 -15.91
C ALA A 424 16.12 -24.02 -14.53
N GLU A 425 15.69 -23.03 -13.73
CA GLU A 425 15.11 -23.27 -12.41
C GLU A 425 13.77 -24.02 -12.48
N ILE A 426 12.93 -23.71 -13.47
CA ILE A 426 11.68 -24.45 -13.71
C ILE A 426 11.97 -25.89 -14.17
N SER A 427 12.97 -26.07 -15.05
CA SER A 427 13.41 -27.38 -15.50
C SER A 427 13.92 -28.25 -14.34
N LYS A 428 14.82 -27.71 -13.52
CA LYS A 428 15.32 -28.37 -12.30
C LYS A 428 14.18 -28.79 -11.38
N PHE A 429 13.20 -27.92 -11.15
CA PHE A 429 12.04 -28.23 -10.33
C PHE A 429 11.25 -29.44 -10.87
N LEU A 430 10.97 -29.48 -12.17
CA LEU A 430 10.25 -30.60 -12.79
C LEU A 430 11.07 -31.90 -12.78
N CYS A 431 12.39 -31.83 -13.04
CA CYS A 431 13.27 -32.98 -12.93
C CYS A 431 13.26 -33.57 -11.51
N LYS A 432 13.33 -32.71 -10.48
CA LYS A 432 13.24 -33.13 -9.08
C LYS A 432 11.91 -33.78 -8.73
N CYS A 433 10.79 -33.17 -9.12
CA CYS A 433 9.47 -33.74 -8.84
C CYS A 433 9.23 -35.05 -9.61
N THR A 434 9.73 -35.14 -10.84
CA THR A 434 9.70 -36.37 -11.66
C THR A 434 10.50 -37.49 -11.01
N TRP A 435 11.73 -37.20 -10.57
CA TRP A 435 12.53 -38.16 -9.84
C TRP A 435 11.87 -38.62 -8.53
N LEU A 436 11.33 -37.67 -7.76
CA LEU A 436 10.66 -37.97 -6.49
C LEU A 436 9.46 -38.90 -6.68
N PHE A 437 8.54 -38.57 -7.59
CA PHE A 437 7.23 -39.21 -7.62
C PHE A 437 7.09 -40.29 -8.72
N GLU A 438 7.56 -40.04 -9.94
CA GLU A 438 7.48 -41.04 -11.02
C GLU A 438 8.60 -42.08 -10.93
N ARG A 439 9.83 -41.66 -10.59
CA ARG A 439 10.96 -42.58 -10.36
C ARG A 439 11.04 -43.09 -8.92
N ARG A 440 10.03 -42.80 -8.09
CA ARG A 440 9.89 -43.25 -6.69
C ARG A 440 11.07 -42.86 -5.77
N GLY A 441 11.89 -41.88 -6.15
CA GLY A 441 13.04 -41.42 -5.36
C GLY A 441 12.67 -40.91 -3.97
N VAL A 442 11.42 -40.45 -3.81
CA VAL A 442 10.86 -39.96 -2.54
C VAL A 442 10.86 -41.02 -1.43
N LEU A 443 10.89 -42.31 -1.76
CA LEU A 443 10.94 -43.39 -0.77
C LEU A 443 12.31 -43.50 -0.06
N GLY A 444 13.38 -42.98 -0.69
CA GLY A 444 14.75 -43.05 -0.19
C GLY A 444 15.29 -41.75 0.42
N THR A 445 14.58 -40.62 0.30
CA THR A 445 15.03 -39.33 0.84
C THR A 445 13.89 -38.50 1.46
N GLY A 446 14.25 -37.39 2.10
CA GLY A 446 13.32 -36.35 2.50
C GLY A 446 12.36 -36.72 3.61
N PHE A 447 11.18 -36.08 3.59
CA PHE A 447 10.17 -36.24 4.63
C PHE A 447 9.51 -37.61 4.58
N THR A 448 9.30 -38.14 3.38
CA THR A 448 8.69 -39.44 3.14
C THR A 448 9.57 -40.58 3.67
N ALA A 449 10.86 -40.62 3.31
CA ALA A 449 11.78 -41.60 3.88
C ALA A 449 11.90 -41.49 5.40
N TYR A 450 11.86 -40.27 5.94
CA TYR A 450 11.84 -40.04 7.38
C TYR A 450 10.62 -40.68 8.06
N ILE A 451 9.41 -40.53 7.51
CA ILE A 451 8.19 -41.14 8.07
C ILE A 451 8.20 -42.66 7.93
N LEU A 452 8.65 -43.19 6.78
CA LEU A 452 8.78 -44.63 6.59
C LEU A 452 9.73 -45.23 7.64
N GLU A 453 10.87 -44.58 7.88
CA GLU A 453 11.82 -45.02 8.90
C GLU A 453 11.26 -44.86 10.32
N LEU A 454 10.56 -43.76 10.61
CA LEU A 454 9.93 -43.52 11.91
C LEU A 454 8.93 -44.63 12.26
N LEU A 455 8.07 -44.99 11.31
CA LEU A 455 7.02 -46.00 11.50
C LEU A 455 7.59 -47.43 11.48
N ARG A 456 8.63 -47.68 10.69
CA ARG A 456 9.38 -48.96 10.67
C ARG A 456 10.02 -49.24 12.02
N ARG A 457 10.64 -48.24 12.65
CA ARG A 457 11.32 -48.40 13.95
C ARG A 457 10.34 -48.67 15.10
N SER A 458 9.22 -47.96 15.12
CA SER A 458 8.24 -48.13 16.18
C SER A 458 6.87 -47.56 15.78
N PRO A 459 5.79 -48.34 15.97
CA PRO A 459 4.43 -47.84 15.76
C PRO A 459 4.15 -46.60 16.62
N CYS A 460 3.40 -45.64 16.07
CA CYS A 460 2.96 -44.48 16.83
C CYS A 460 1.61 -44.79 17.48
N ASN A 461 1.64 -45.14 18.77
CA ASN A 461 0.44 -45.45 19.55
C ASN A 461 -0.14 -44.18 20.19
N PHE A 462 -1.46 -44.04 20.16
CA PHE A 462 -2.19 -42.95 20.79
C PHE A 462 -3.59 -43.40 21.24
N ASN A 463 -4.12 -42.78 22.29
CA ASN A 463 -5.46 -43.02 22.80
C ASN A 463 -6.44 -41.96 22.26
N LEU A 464 -7.58 -42.42 21.73
CA LEU A 464 -8.69 -41.58 21.27
C LEU A 464 -9.99 -42.06 21.93
N GLY A 465 -10.48 -41.32 22.93
CA GLY A 465 -11.75 -41.65 23.60
C GLY A 465 -11.75 -43.00 24.31
N GLY A 466 -10.63 -43.41 24.90
CA GLY A 466 -10.48 -44.70 25.58
C GLY A 466 -10.00 -45.84 24.67
N LYS A 467 -10.05 -45.67 23.35
CA LYS A 467 -9.55 -46.66 22.38
C LYS A 467 -8.08 -46.39 22.06
N VAL A 468 -7.24 -47.42 22.16
CA VAL A 468 -5.85 -47.35 21.69
C VAL A 468 -5.83 -47.51 20.16
N CYS A 469 -5.34 -46.48 19.48
CA CYS A 469 -5.06 -46.45 18.06
C CYS A 469 -3.54 -46.57 17.83
N SER A 470 -3.14 -47.17 16.71
CA SER A 470 -1.73 -47.35 16.36
C SER A 470 -1.51 -47.04 14.89
N ILE A 471 -0.51 -46.23 14.58
CA ILE A 471 -0.03 -46.00 13.22
C ILE A 471 1.15 -46.95 13.00
N GLN A 472 0.94 -47.95 12.16
CA GLN A 472 1.95 -48.95 11.80
C GLN A 472 2.71 -48.54 10.55
N SER A 473 3.71 -49.34 10.14
CA SER A 473 4.34 -49.21 8.83
C SER A 473 3.29 -49.27 7.71
N PRO A 474 3.32 -48.36 6.72
CA PRO A 474 2.38 -48.40 5.60
C PRO A 474 2.47 -49.72 4.82
N SER A 475 1.32 -50.22 4.36
CA SER A 475 1.28 -51.37 3.47
C SER A 475 1.81 -51.01 2.08
N GLN A 476 2.13 -52.02 1.27
CA GLN A 476 2.52 -51.80 -0.13
C GLN A 476 1.40 -51.09 -0.92
N HIS A 477 0.14 -51.42 -0.62
CA HIS A 477 -1.02 -50.76 -1.20
C HIS A 477 -1.08 -49.27 -0.83
N ASP A 478 -0.82 -48.92 0.43
CA ASP A 478 -0.79 -47.51 0.87
C ASP A 478 0.31 -46.73 0.13
N ILE A 479 1.49 -47.34 -0.04
CA ILE A 479 2.61 -46.73 -0.75
C ILE A 479 2.25 -46.47 -2.22
N GLU A 480 1.66 -47.45 -2.89
CA GLU A 480 1.24 -47.34 -4.30
C GLU A 480 0.13 -46.33 -4.49
N SER A 481 -0.89 -46.35 -3.62
CA SER A 481 -1.98 -45.38 -3.58
C SER A 481 -1.46 -43.94 -3.42
N CYS A 482 -0.56 -43.70 -2.45
CA CYS A 482 0.03 -42.38 -2.24
C CYS A 482 0.89 -41.92 -3.42
N LEU A 483 1.73 -42.79 -3.98
CA LEU A 483 2.56 -42.47 -5.15
C LEU A 483 1.70 -42.16 -6.38
N GLN A 484 0.61 -42.90 -6.58
CA GLN A 484 -0.29 -42.67 -7.71
C GLN A 484 -0.96 -41.29 -7.61
N ARG A 485 -1.40 -40.87 -6.42
CA ARG A 485 -1.92 -39.51 -6.22
C ARG A 485 -0.88 -38.43 -6.50
N MET A 486 0.36 -38.63 -6.05
CA MET A 486 1.46 -37.69 -6.33
C MET A 486 1.86 -37.66 -7.82
N THR A 487 1.73 -38.78 -8.52
CA THR A 487 1.95 -38.87 -9.97
C THR A 487 0.86 -38.11 -10.73
N ASN A 488 -0.40 -38.22 -10.31
CA ASN A 488 -1.52 -37.46 -10.88
C ASN A 488 -1.35 -35.95 -10.60
N TRP A 489 -0.96 -35.59 -9.38
CA TRP A 489 -0.60 -34.22 -9.02
C TRP A 489 0.49 -33.68 -9.95
N LEU A 490 1.56 -34.45 -10.19
CA LEU A 490 2.66 -34.03 -11.07
C LEU A 490 2.20 -33.76 -12.51
N GLN A 491 1.23 -34.51 -13.05
CA GLN A 491 0.67 -34.20 -14.38
C GLN A 491 0.02 -32.82 -14.41
N LEU A 492 -0.76 -32.47 -13.38
CA LEU A 492 -1.34 -31.14 -13.26
C LEU A 492 -0.29 -30.06 -13.02
N VAL A 493 0.79 -30.37 -12.31
CA VAL A 493 1.93 -29.45 -12.15
C VAL A 493 2.58 -29.14 -13.50
N ARG A 494 2.83 -30.14 -14.35
CA ARG A 494 3.38 -29.93 -15.70
C ARG A 494 2.50 -29.00 -16.52
N LEU A 495 1.19 -29.23 -16.54
CA LEU A 495 0.21 -28.37 -17.21
C LEU A 495 0.16 -26.96 -16.61
N THR A 496 0.28 -26.86 -15.28
CA THR A 496 0.34 -25.56 -14.58
C THR A 496 1.58 -24.79 -14.99
N ILE A 497 2.75 -25.45 -15.04
CA ILE A 497 3.99 -24.83 -15.51
C ILE A 497 3.84 -24.35 -16.97
N GLN A 498 3.27 -25.17 -17.84
CA GLN A 498 3.03 -24.81 -19.23
C GLN A 498 2.09 -23.60 -19.39
N ALA A 499 1.11 -23.45 -18.50
CA ALA A 499 0.15 -22.34 -18.51
C ALA A 499 0.64 -21.06 -17.82
N GLU A 500 1.50 -21.18 -16.80
CA GLU A 500 1.98 -20.07 -15.97
C GLU A 500 3.37 -19.54 -16.38
N PHE A 501 4.22 -20.42 -16.93
CA PHE A 501 5.58 -20.14 -17.37
C PHE A 501 5.82 -20.65 -18.81
N PRO A 502 4.94 -20.33 -19.78
CA PRO A 502 5.06 -20.86 -21.13
C PRO A 502 6.40 -20.45 -21.75
N HIS A 503 7.14 -21.40 -22.31
CA HIS A 503 8.46 -21.18 -22.92
C HIS A 503 8.48 -20.11 -24.03
N PHE A 504 7.32 -19.78 -24.59
CA PHE A 504 7.17 -18.79 -25.65
C PHE A 504 6.91 -17.35 -25.16
N GLU A 505 6.80 -17.09 -23.85
CA GLU A 505 6.60 -15.71 -23.38
C GLU A 505 7.88 -14.85 -23.51
N ALA A 506 7.70 -13.53 -23.53
CA ALA A 506 8.78 -12.57 -23.72
C ALA A 506 9.92 -12.75 -22.70
N LEU A 507 9.61 -12.93 -21.40
CA LEU A 507 10.65 -13.07 -20.37
C LEU A 507 11.45 -14.37 -20.47
N GLN A 508 10.91 -15.43 -21.08
CA GLN A 508 11.63 -16.69 -21.26
C GLN A 508 12.71 -16.59 -22.35
N LEU A 509 12.62 -15.59 -23.24
CA LEU A 509 13.65 -15.34 -24.26
C LEU A 509 14.99 -14.89 -23.65
N PHE A 510 14.98 -14.35 -22.42
CA PHE A 510 16.21 -13.98 -21.73
C PHE A 510 17.09 -15.18 -21.35
N ARG A 511 16.62 -16.42 -21.52
CA ARG A 511 17.46 -17.62 -21.45
C ARG A 511 18.66 -17.57 -22.41
N LEU A 512 18.61 -16.74 -23.46
CA LEU A 512 19.78 -16.42 -24.30
C LEU A 512 21.00 -15.97 -23.49
N PHE A 513 20.78 -15.24 -22.39
CA PHE A 513 21.84 -14.72 -21.53
C PHE A 513 22.28 -15.72 -20.43
N ASP A 514 21.73 -16.94 -20.43
CA ASP A 514 22.21 -17.99 -19.55
C ASP A 514 23.59 -18.46 -20.03
N LEU A 515 24.56 -18.41 -19.11
CA LEU A 515 25.94 -18.79 -19.39
C LEU A 515 26.19 -20.28 -19.13
N GLN A 516 25.21 -20.99 -18.58
CA GLN A 516 25.26 -22.44 -18.37
C GLN A 516 24.71 -23.23 -19.56
N SER A 517 23.90 -22.61 -20.42
CA SER A 517 23.25 -23.27 -21.56
C SER A 517 23.64 -22.63 -22.89
N THR A 518 23.59 -23.45 -23.94
CA THR A 518 23.80 -22.99 -25.31
C THR A 518 22.53 -22.29 -25.82
N PRO A 519 22.63 -21.05 -26.34
CA PRO A 519 21.50 -20.33 -26.91
C PRO A 519 20.89 -21.09 -28.07
N MET A 520 19.55 -21.14 -28.13
CA MET A 520 18.88 -21.64 -29.32
C MET A 520 18.84 -20.54 -30.40
N PRO A 521 19.16 -20.84 -31.67
CA PRO A 521 19.07 -19.86 -32.76
C PRO A 521 17.68 -19.22 -32.87
N SER A 522 16.63 -20.03 -32.66
CA SER A 522 15.24 -19.57 -32.68
C SER A 522 14.91 -18.54 -31.59
N ASP A 523 15.59 -18.56 -30.45
CA ASP A 523 15.39 -17.53 -29.43
C ASP A 523 16.04 -16.21 -29.83
N MET A 524 17.22 -16.25 -30.49
CA MET A 524 17.87 -15.05 -30.99
C MET A 524 17.01 -14.37 -32.04
N GLU A 525 16.45 -15.13 -32.98
CA GLU A 525 15.51 -14.62 -33.98
C GLU A 525 14.27 -13.98 -33.33
N ARG A 526 13.66 -14.67 -32.35
CA ARG A 526 12.49 -14.18 -31.64
C ARG A 526 12.79 -12.94 -30.80
N MET A 527 13.96 -12.87 -30.16
CA MET A 527 14.40 -11.70 -29.41
C MET A 527 14.64 -10.51 -30.36
N SER A 528 15.30 -10.74 -31.50
CA SER A 528 15.49 -9.71 -32.53
C SER A 528 14.15 -9.20 -33.05
N HIS A 529 13.18 -10.08 -33.30
CA HIS A 529 11.83 -9.67 -33.71
C HIS A 529 11.11 -8.87 -32.62
N LEU A 530 11.09 -9.37 -31.38
CA LEU A 530 10.43 -8.74 -30.24
C LEU A 530 10.96 -7.31 -30.00
N LEU A 531 12.28 -7.15 -30.02
CA LEU A 531 12.95 -5.87 -29.74
C LEU A 531 13.21 -5.04 -31.01
N LYS A 532 12.77 -5.50 -32.18
CA LYS A 532 12.98 -4.86 -33.49
C LYS A 532 14.46 -4.58 -33.80
N LEU A 533 15.33 -5.54 -33.50
CA LEU A 533 16.77 -5.46 -33.72
C LEU A 533 17.15 -6.04 -35.08
N ASN A 534 18.26 -5.57 -35.65
CA ASN A 534 18.88 -6.24 -36.79
C ASN A 534 19.46 -7.59 -36.32
N HIS A 535 18.88 -8.70 -36.79
CA HIS A 535 19.25 -10.03 -36.32
C HIS A 535 20.71 -10.39 -36.58
N ALA A 536 21.24 -10.08 -37.77
CA ALA A 536 22.62 -10.40 -38.13
C ALA A 536 23.63 -9.61 -37.30
N GLN A 537 23.33 -8.32 -37.06
CA GLN A 537 24.14 -7.48 -36.19
C GLN A 537 24.08 -7.94 -34.73
N PHE A 538 22.87 -8.16 -34.20
CA PHE A 538 22.67 -8.64 -32.83
C PHE A 538 23.41 -9.95 -32.56
N LYS A 539 23.31 -10.93 -33.49
CA LYS A 539 23.98 -12.22 -33.37
C LYS A 539 25.50 -12.07 -33.27
N ARG A 540 26.09 -11.30 -34.18
CA ARG A 540 27.54 -11.04 -34.19
C ARG A 540 28.01 -10.37 -32.90
N GLU A 541 27.36 -9.27 -32.50
CA GLU A 541 27.70 -8.56 -31.25
C GLU A 541 27.57 -9.48 -30.02
N PHE A 542 26.54 -10.33 -30.00
CA PHE A 542 26.32 -11.30 -28.93
C PHE A 542 27.43 -12.36 -28.88
N GLU A 543 27.80 -12.94 -30.02
CA GLU A 543 28.86 -13.93 -30.14
C GLU A 543 30.23 -13.35 -29.75
N ASP A 544 30.48 -12.07 -30.06
CA ASP A 544 31.71 -11.37 -29.70
C ASP A 544 31.84 -11.14 -28.18
N LEU A 545 30.75 -10.72 -27.50
CA LEU A 545 30.80 -10.35 -26.08
C LEU A 545 30.61 -11.56 -25.14
N ARG A 546 29.88 -12.60 -25.56
CA ARG A 546 29.56 -13.76 -24.72
C ARG A 546 30.79 -14.42 -24.07
N PRO A 547 31.92 -14.66 -24.76
CA PRO A 547 33.11 -15.27 -24.14
C PRO A 547 33.64 -14.48 -22.94
N SER A 548 33.56 -13.14 -23.00
CA SER A 548 33.93 -12.26 -21.89
C SER A 548 32.97 -12.43 -20.70
N ALA A 549 31.66 -12.52 -20.95
CA ALA A 549 30.67 -12.79 -19.91
C ALA A 549 30.88 -14.18 -19.26
N GLU A 550 31.17 -15.21 -20.07
CA GLU A 550 31.51 -16.55 -19.57
C GLU A 550 32.77 -16.54 -18.71
N TRP A 551 33.80 -15.78 -19.11
CA TRP A 551 35.01 -15.59 -18.31
C TRP A 551 34.66 -14.98 -16.95
N HIS A 552 33.91 -13.89 -16.91
CA HIS A 552 33.47 -13.26 -15.65
C HIS A 552 32.68 -14.21 -14.77
N TRP A 553 31.77 -15.00 -15.35
CA TRP A 553 30.99 -15.99 -14.60
C TRP A 553 31.87 -17.08 -13.97
N ARG A 554 32.82 -17.65 -14.73
CA ARG A 554 33.77 -18.64 -14.22
C ARG A 554 34.71 -18.08 -13.13
N HIS A 555 34.95 -16.77 -13.13
CA HIS A 555 35.82 -16.09 -12.15
C HIS A 555 35.06 -15.51 -10.95
N GLY A 556 33.94 -16.12 -10.57
CA GLY A 556 33.32 -15.92 -9.25
C GLY A 556 32.22 -14.87 -9.19
N HIS A 557 31.70 -14.39 -10.32
CA HIS A 557 30.46 -13.62 -10.32
C HIS A 557 29.27 -14.51 -9.91
N PRO A 558 28.37 -14.03 -9.03
CA PRO A 558 27.40 -14.90 -8.37
C PRO A 558 26.18 -15.27 -9.23
N ASP A 559 25.94 -14.57 -10.34
CA ASP A 559 24.87 -14.86 -11.30
C ASP A 559 25.25 -14.39 -12.72
N CYS A 560 24.50 -14.87 -13.72
CA CYS A 560 24.77 -14.54 -15.13
C CYS A 560 24.56 -13.05 -15.42
N GLN A 561 23.60 -12.40 -14.74
CA GLN A 561 23.28 -10.98 -14.96
C GLN A 561 24.48 -10.08 -14.63
N LEU A 562 25.12 -10.30 -13.48
CA LEU A 562 26.31 -9.57 -13.06
C LEU A 562 27.53 -9.87 -13.93
N ALA A 563 27.65 -11.08 -14.46
CA ALA A 563 28.71 -11.44 -15.40
C ALA A 563 28.58 -10.69 -16.74
N TRP A 564 27.37 -10.65 -17.32
CA TRP A 564 27.08 -9.86 -18.52
C TRP A 564 27.31 -8.37 -18.31
N HIS A 565 26.85 -7.83 -17.18
CA HIS A 565 27.07 -6.42 -16.86
C HIS A 565 28.56 -6.08 -16.67
N ALA A 566 29.35 -6.98 -16.06
CA ALA A 566 30.81 -6.80 -15.94
C ALA A 566 31.50 -6.83 -17.30
N ALA A 567 31.14 -7.79 -18.16
CA ALA A 567 31.66 -7.88 -19.53
C ALA A 567 31.35 -6.63 -20.34
N ALA A 568 30.09 -6.17 -20.32
CA ALA A 568 29.64 -4.98 -21.03
C ALA A 568 30.30 -3.68 -20.54
N LYS A 569 30.69 -3.60 -19.25
CA LYS A 569 31.46 -2.47 -18.73
C LYS A 569 32.90 -2.43 -19.22
N LYS A 570 33.51 -3.61 -19.43
CA LYS A 570 34.91 -3.70 -19.90
C LYS A 570 35.00 -3.55 -21.41
N THR A 571 34.05 -4.13 -22.12
CA THR A 571 33.92 -4.07 -23.58
C THR A 571 32.51 -3.59 -23.90
N PRO A 572 32.31 -2.30 -24.20
CA PRO A 572 31.01 -1.76 -24.52
C PRO A 572 30.32 -2.57 -25.63
N PRO A 573 29.08 -3.05 -25.41
CA PRO A 573 28.34 -3.78 -26.43
C PRO A 573 27.99 -2.85 -27.60
N GLY A 574 27.87 -3.41 -28.80
CA GLY A 574 27.27 -2.70 -29.94
C GLY A 574 25.80 -2.36 -29.69
N GLU A 575 25.21 -1.54 -30.56
CA GLU A 575 23.88 -0.96 -30.35
C GLU A 575 22.78 -2.02 -30.16
N SER A 576 22.80 -3.08 -30.97
CA SER A 576 21.76 -4.11 -30.95
C SER A 576 21.82 -4.94 -29.66
N LEU A 577 23.02 -5.35 -29.25
CA LEU A 577 23.22 -6.08 -27.99
C LEU A 577 22.97 -5.20 -26.78
N ASN A 578 23.38 -3.94 -26.81
CA ASN A 578 23.12 -3.00 -25.72
C ASN A 578 21.61 -2.83 -25.50
N ALA A 579 20.85 -2.67 -26.59
CA ALA A 579 19.40 -2.61 -26.53
C ALA A 579 18.78 -3.84 -25.87
N ALA A 580 19.29 -5.05 -26.15
CA ALA A 580 18.82 -6.28 -25.51
C ALA A 580 19.22 -6.38 -24.02
N LEU A 581 20.45 -6.00 -23.67
CA LEU A 581 20.95 -6.00 -22.29
C LEU A 581 20.20 -4.99 -21.41
N ILE A 582 19.84 -3.82 -21.94
CA ILE A 582 19.00 -2.83 -21.24
C ILE A 582 17.68 -3.46 -20.81
N ARG A 583 16.97 -4.18 -21.70
CA ARG A 583 15.70 -4.87 -21.36
C ARG A 583 15.92 -6.05 -20.43
N TYR A 584 17.01 -6.80 -20.61
CA TYR A 584 17.37 -7.89 -19.70
C TYR A 584 17.54 -7.41 -18.26
N LEU A 585 18.09 -6.21 -18.06
CA LEU A 585 18.24 -5.61 -16.74
C LEU A 585 16.94 -4.93 -16.24
N SER A 586 16.21 -4.23 -17.12
CA SER A 586 15.07 -3.38 -16.74
C SER A 586 13.77 -4.14 -16.53
N TRP A 587 13.47 -5.16 -17.34
CA TRP A 587 12.18 -5.85 -17.34
C TRP A 587 12.03 -6.73 -16.08
N GLN A 588 11.06 -6.42 -15.21
CA GLN A 588 10.82 -7.17 -13.96
C GLN A 588 9.35 -7.59 -13.86
N ALA A 589 9.09 -8.81 -13.39
CA ALA A 589 7.73 -9.36 -13.28
C ALA A 589 7.44 -10.07 -11.95
N ASN A 590 7.98 -9.53 -10.87
CA ASN A 590 7.73 -9.95 -9.50
C ASN A 590 7.08 -8.82 -8.69
N THR A 591 5.98 -9.12 -8.01
CA THR A 591 5.33 -8.14 -7.12
C THR A 591 5.85 -8.21 -5.68
N SER A 592 6.70 -9.19 -5.34
CA SER A 592 7.27 -9.39 -3.99
C SER A 592 7.89 -8.12 -3.37
N PRO A 593 8.56 -7.21 -4.12
CA PRO A 593 9.01 -5.93 -3.58
C PRO A 593 7.89 -5.01 -3.05
N LEU A 594 6.69 -5.06 -3.68
CA LEU A 594 5.51 -4.30 -3.27
C LEU A 594 4.95 -4.84 -1.96
N GLU A 595 4.83 -6.17 -1.82
CA GLU A 595 4.36 -6.79 -0.59
C GLU A 595 5.25 -6.42 0.62
N ARG A 596 6.58 -6.38 0.41
CA ARG A 596 7.55 -5.89 1.40
C ARG A 596 7.36 -4.41 1.70
N GLY A 597 7.09 -3.60 0.67
CA GLY A 597 6.75 -2.19 0.80
C GLY A 597 5.52 -1.98 1.69
N PHE A 598 4.42 -2.67 1.41
CA PHE A 598 3.22 -2.65 2.25
C PHE A 598 3.48 -3.10 3.68
N ALA A 599 4.24 -4.19 3.89
CA ALA A 599 4.55 -4.67 5.24
C ALA A 599 5.32 -3.64 6.07
N LYS A 600 6.30 -2.96 5.45
CA LYS A 600 7.05 -1.86 6.08
C LYS A 600 6.17 -0.66 6.37
N SER A 601 5.31 -0.26 5.43
CA SER A 601 4.33 0.82 5.61
C SER A 601 3.38 0.55 6.77
N VAL A 602 2.81 -0.66 6.86
CA VAL A 602 1.98 -1.05 8.00
C VAL A 602 2.78 -0.94 9.29
N GLN A 603 4.04 -1.39 9.32
CA GLN A 603 4.88 -1.27 10.51
C GLN A 603 5.17 0.18 10.92
N SER A 604 5.38 1.10 9.95
CA SER A 604 5.67 2.51 10.21
C SER A 604 4.44 3.39 10.45
N CYS A 605 3.26 3.00 9.95
CA CYS A 605 2.05 3.82 9.95
C CYS A 605 0.97 3.37 10.95
N SER A 606 0.96 2.11 11.41
CA SER A 606 -0.25 1.51 12.01
C SER A 606 -0.48 1.67 13.52
N LYS A 607 0.43 2.26 14.30
CA LYS A 607 0.29 2.23 15.77
C LYS A 607 -0.10 3.53 16.45
N ASN A 608 0.24 4.72 15.91
CA ASN A 608 0.09 5.98 16.65
C ASN A 608 -0.39 7.20 15.84
N ARG A 609 -0.92 7.06 14.61
CA ARG A 609 -1.23 8.24 13.79
C ARG A 609 -2.66 8.23 13.27
N ALA A 610 -3.53 8.98 13.94
CA ALA A 610 -4.93 9.16 13.57
C ALA A 610 -5.14 10.18 12.43
N ASP A 611 -4.10 10.87 11.95
CA ASP A 611 -4.24 11.90 10.91
C ASP A 611 -2.91 12.14 10.16
N VAL A 612 -2.71 11.47 9.02
CA VAL A 612 -1.52 11.63 8.19
C VAL A 612 -1.98 11.87 6.76
N SER A 613 -1.64 13.04 6.20
CA SER A 613 -1.91 13.32 4.79
C SER A 613 -1.24 12.29 3.88
N GLU A 614 -1.90 11.93 2.79
CA GLU A 614 -1.43 10.98 1.76
C GLU A 614 0.02 11.28 1.32
N THR A 615 0.35 12.56 1.11
CA THR A 615 1.69 13.05 0.75
C THR A 615 2.77 12.72 1.79
N ARG A 616 2.43 12.73 3.09
CA ARG A 616 3.38 12.40 4.16
C ARG A 616 3.64 10.89 4.22
N VAL A 617 2.64 10.07 3.86
CA VAL A 617 2.86 8.62 3.74
C VAL A 617 3.74 8.32 2.52
N ASP A 618 3.54 9.03 1.41
CA ASP A 618 4.42 8.96 0.23
C ASP A 618 5.88 9.30 0.55
N ASP A 619 6.15 10.38 1.29
CA ASP A 619 7.51 10.76 1.70
C ASP A 619 8.20 9.65 2.50
N GLN A 620 7.47 9.03 3.43
CA GLN A 620 8.00 7.92 4.23
C GLN A 620 8.26 6.68 3.39
N MET A 621 7.37 6.35 2.44
CA MET A 621 7.55 5.24 1.51
C MET A 621 8.78 5.42 0.63
N GLN A 622 9.03 6.64 0.14
CA GLN A 622 10.25 6.97 -0.60
C GLN A 622 11.49 6.68 0.23
N LEU A 623 11.54 7.13 1.48
CA LEU A 623 12.69 6.89 2.36
C LEU A 623 12.83 5.41 2.74
N LEU A 624 11.75 4.71 3.06
CA LEU A 624 11.79 3.27 3.38
C LEU A 624 12.30 2.41 2.21
N SER A 625 12.23 2.92 0.99
CA SER A 625 12.81 2.29 -0.19
C SER A 625 14.35 2.28 -0.17
N LEU A 626 14.99 3.29 0.46
CA LEU A 626 16.46 3.33 0.65
C LEU A 626 16.97 2.24 1.58
N CYS A 627 16.13 1.84 2.53
CA CYS A 627 16.41 0.79 3.52
C CYS A 627 16.51 -0.63 2.89
N ARG A 628 16.36 -0.76 1.56
CA ARG A 628 16.38 -2.03 0.81
C ARG A 628 17.79 -2.56 0.55
N THR A 629 18.84 -1.74 0.65
CA THR A 629 20.20 -2.08 0.19
C THR A 629 21.10 -2.79 1.22
N THR A 630 20.57 -3.43 2.28
CA THR A 630 21.40 -4.22 3.23
C THR A 630 20.64 -5.36 3.88
N GLY A 631 21.19 -6.58 3.77
CA GLY A 631 20.69 -7.76 4.48
C GLY A 631 20.75 -7.61 6.01
N ARG A 632 19.67 -8.02 6.69
CA ARG A 632 19.52 -8.41 8.12
C ARG A 632 20.38 -7.71 9.20
N GLY A 633 20.80 -6.48 9.00
CA GLY A 633 21.37 -5.58 10.01
C GLY A 633 20.68 -4.22 9.91
N ARG A 634 20.46 -3.56 11.05
CA ARG A 634 20.00 -2.17 11.07
C ARG A 634 21.10 -1.32 10.43
N ALA A 635 21.00 -1.02 9.14
CA ALA A 635 21.94 -0.13 8.49
C ALA A 635 21.75 1.27 9.06
N ARG A 636 22.85 1.89 9.50
CA ARG A 636 22.87 3.29 9.88
C ARG A 636 22.84 4.15 8.62
N ALA A 637 22.12 5.26 8.66
CA ALA A 637 22.04 6.25 7.59
C ALA A 637 23.43 6.73 7.14
N LEU A 638 24.35 6.93 8.09
CA LEU A 638 25.76 7.24 7.82
C LEU A 638 26.64 5.99 7.94
N PRO A 639 27.67 5.88 7.08
CA PRO A 639 28.09 6.84 6.03
C PRO A 639 27.32 6.71 4.70
N LYS A 640 26.38 5.77 4.59
CA LYS A 640 25.84 5.29 3.31
C LYS A 640 25.07 6.34 2.48
N HIS A 641 24.36 7.26 3.13
CA HIS A 641 23.44 8.20 2.48
C HIS A 641 23.90 9.66 2.58
N GLU A 642 25.21 9.89 2.74
CA GLU A 642 25.78 11.24 2.92
C GLU A 642 25.43 12.21 1.78
N ASN A 643 25.61 11.80 0.52
CA ASN A 643 25.26 12.63 -0.64
C ASN A 643 23.76 13.01 -0.68
N LEU A 644 22.88 12.08 -0.31
CA LEU A 644 21.44 12.35 -0.23
C LEU A 644 21.14 13.37 0.88
N ILE A 645 21.81 13.23 2.02
CA ILE A 645 21.67 14.13 3.17
C ILE A 645 22.14 15.54 2.79
N GLU A 646 23.25 15.67 2.07
CA GLU A 646 23.72 16.98 1.58
C GLU A 646 22.72 17.63 0.63
N SER A 647 22.16 16.88 -0.33
CA SER A 647 21.08 17.39 -1.19
C SER A 647 19.85 17.83 -0.40
N ALA A 648 19.49 17.09 0.66
CA ALA A 648 18.39 17.46 1.55
C ALA A 648 18.69 18.74 2.36
N ARG A 649 19.95 18.98 2.73
CA ARG A 649 20.38 20.22 3.41
C ARG A 649 20.27 21.43 2.48
N VAL A 650 20.59 21.27 1.19
CA VAL A 650 20.36 22.33 0.18
C VAL A 650 18.87 22.67 0.08
N LEU A 651 18.00 21.66 -0.03
CA LEU A 651 16.55 21.87 -0.04
C LEU A 651 16.05 22.53 1.24
N TRP A 652 16.63 22.19 2.40
CA TRP A 652 16.30 22.85 3.66
C TRP A 652 16.61 24.34 3.63
N THR A 653 17.84 24.70 3.23
CA THR A 653 18.28 26.09 3.13
C THR A 653 17.36 26.90 2.22
N SER A 654 16.98 26.33 1.07
CA SER A 654 16.11 26.98 0.08
C SER A 654 14.66 27.15 0.54
N HIS A 655 14.19 26.40 1.55
CA HIS A 655 12.75 26.30 1.83
C HIS A 655 12.31 26.56 3.27
N PHE A 656 13.17 26.39 4.28
CA PHE A 656 12.75 26.41 5.68
C PHE A 656 13.57 27.29 6.62
N GLY A 657 14.78 27.72 6.24
CA GLY A 657 15.58 28.64 7.05
C GLY A 657 15.96 28.11 8.45
N LEU A 658 16.38 29.00 9.35
CA LEU A 658 17.18 28.73 10.57
C LEU A 658 16.65 27.63 11.51
N PRO A 659 17.45 26.59 11.83
CA PRO A 659 17.21 25.68 12.95
C PRO A 659 17.77 26.24 14.27
N ARG A 660 17.12 25.91 15.40
CA ARG A 660 17.68 26.12 16.74
C ARG A 660 18.64 24.98 17.11
N ASN A 661 19.78 25.33 17.69
CA ASN A 661 20.83 24.41 18.10
C ASN A 661 20.58 23.92 19.55
N ARG A 662 20.61 22.60 19.78
CA ARG A 662 20.67 22.00 21.13
C ARG A 662 21.66 20.84 21.09
N GLN A 663 22.71 20.91 21.91
CA GLN A 663 23.67 19.81 22.08
C GLN A 663 23.12 18.73 23.01
N ARG A 664 23.37 17.45 22.70
CA ARG A 664 23.45 16.38 23.71
C ARG A 664 24.31 15.18 23.27
N VAL A 665 24.72 14.44 24.31
CA VAL A 665 25.84 13.50 24.49
C VAL A 665 25.57 12.09 23.90
N PRO A 666 26.60 11.29 23.52
CA PRO A 666 26.43 10.01 22.83
C PRO A 666 26.17 8.81 23.76
N GLU A 667 25.31 7.88 23.32
CA GLU A 667 25.09 6.57 23.97
C GLU A 667 25.74 5.43 23.17
N HIS A 668 26.41 4.54 23.91
CA HIS A 668 27.39 3.56 23.46
C HIS A 668 26.78 2.18 23.09
N LEU A 669 27.34 1.63 22.01
CA LEU A 669 27.55 0.23 21.61
C LEU A 669 26.69 -0.88 22.28
N ARG A 670 25.86 -1.57 21.47
CA ARG A 670 25.38 -2.93 21.75
C ARG A 670 25.98 -3.94 20.76
N GLY A 671 26.67 -4.93 21.31
CA GLY A 671 27.49 -5.91 20.61
C GLY A 671 26.75 -6.94 19.75
N ARG A 672 27.52 -7.54 18.83
CA ARG A 672 27.13 -8.66 17.95
C ARG A 672 27.28 -10.00 18.66
N LYS A 673 26.28 -10.88 18.57
CA LYS A 673 26.41 -12.30 18.92
C LYS A 673 26.94 -13.10 17.71
N ARG A 674 27.99 -13.88 17.92
CA ARG A 674 28.55 -14.88 16.98
C ARG A 674 27.64 -16.11 16.88
N SER A 675 27.62 -16.76 15.72
CA SER A 675 26.95 -18.06 15.50
C SER A 675 27.98 -19.19 15.44
N ALA A 676 27.66 -20.33 16.06
CA ALA A 676 28.35 -21.61 15.85
C ALA A 676 27.38 -22.65 15.25
N SER A 677 27.94 -23.56 14.47
CA SER A 677 27.29 -24.67 13.77
C SER A 677 26.98 -25.86 14.69
N SER A 678 25.99 -26.68 14.33
CA SER A 678 26.06 -28.15 14.45
C SER A 678 24.89 -28.84 13.72
N ASP A 679 25.15 -30.06 13.27
CA ASP A 679 24.42 -30.80 12.24
C ASP A 679 23.09 -31.46 12.64
N SER A 680 22.51 -31.14 13.80
CA SER A 680 21.26 -31.76 14.31
C SER A 680 20.01 -30.86 14.21
N THR A 681 20.00 -29.87 13.31
CA THR A 681 18.92 -28.87 13.22
C THR A 681 17.94 -29.13 12.07
N GLU A 682 16.71 -28.57 12.16
CA GLU A 682 15.75 -28.50 11.04
C GLU A 682 16.42 -27.94 9.76
N THR A 683 17.41 -27.06 9.92
CA THR A 683 18.18 -26.47 8.81
C THR A 683 19.16 -27.46 8.19
N SER A 684 19.88 -28.27 8.98
CA SER A 684 20.78 -29.29 8.44
C SER A 684 19.99 -30.42 7.75
N PHE A 685 18.85 -30.83 8.30
CA PHE A 685 17.93 -31.77 7.63
C PHE A 685 17.53 -31.28 6.23
N LEU A 686 17.06 -30.02 6.13
CA LEU A 686 16.66 -29.44 4.84
C LEU A 686 17.83 -29.32 3.86
N LYS A 687 19.03 -28.98 4.33
CA LYS A 687 20.22 -28.93 3.47
C LYS A 687 20.57 -30.30 2.91
N ARG A 688 20.61 -31.33 3.76
CA ARG A 688 20.90 -32.71 3.35
C ARG A 688 19.87 -33.22 2.36
N ARG A 689 18.57 -33.14 2.69
CA ARG A 689 17.47 -33.52 1.80
C ARG A 689 17.62 -32.89 0.42
N ARG A 690 17.77 -31.57 0.35
CA ARG A 690 17.83 -30.87 -0.95
C ARG A 690 19.05 -31.28 -1.77
N SER A 691 20.18 -31.57 -1.13
CA SER A 691 21.37 -32.10 -1.80
C SER A 691 21.12 -33.50 -2.39
N GLU A 692 20.49 -34.40 -1.63
CA GLU A 692 20.14 -35.74 -2.10
C GLU A 692 19.15 -35.70 -3.28
N VAL A 693 18.13 -34.85 -3.20
CA VAL A 693 17.15 -34.66 -4.29
C VAL A 693 17.80 -34.07 -5.54
N GLU A 694 18.70 -33.09 -5.39
CA GLU A 694 19.45 -32.51 -6.52
C GLU A 694 20.29 -33.59 -7.23
N GLN A 695 21.03 -34.40 -6.46
CA GLN A 695 21.87 -35.47 -7.00
C GLN A 695 21.02 -36.55 -7.69
N GLY A 696 19.91 -36.97 -7.09
CA GLY A 696 19.01 -37.96 -7.69
C GLY A 696 18.34 -37.47 -8.98
N ALA A 697 18.01 -36.17 -9.04
CA ALA A 697 17.38 -35.56 -10.20
C ALA A 697 18.32 -35.35 -11.40
N ALA A 698 19.65 -35.41 -11.20
CA ALA A 698 20.63 -35.14 -12.25
C ALA A 698 20.52 -36.08 -13.47
N GLY A 699 20.03 -37.31 -13.28
CA GLY A 699 19.80 -38.29 -14.34
C GLY A 699 18.41 -38.23 -14.99
N VAL A 700 17.57 -37.24 -14.68
CA VAL A 700 16.25 -37.07 -15.31
C VAL A 700 16.37 -36.19 -16.55
N ASP A 701 15.98 -36.73 -17.70
CA ASP A 701 15.90 -35.93 -18.93
C ASP A 701 14.85 -34.83 -18.77
N SER A 702 15.24 -33.61 -19.11
CA SER A 702 14.35 -32.45 -18.98
C SER A 702 13.11 -32.55 -19.87
N LYS A 703 13.21 -33.08 -21.09
CA LYS A 703 12.05 -33.20 -22.00
C LYS A 703 11.01 -34.13 -21.41
N ASP A 704 11.45 -35.26 -20.85
CA ASP A 704 10.57 -36.20 -20.15
C ASP A 704 9.91 -35.55 -18.93
N ALA A 705 10.66 -34.75 -18.17
CA ALA A 705 10.13 -34.05 -17.00
C ALA A 705 9.03 -33.02 -17.34
N PHE A 706 9.01 -32.48 -18.57
CA PHE A 706 7.96 -31.55 -19.05
C PHE A 706 6.77 -32.27 -19.70
N ALA A 707 6.89 -33.55 -20.07
CA ALA A 707 5.86 -34.29 -20.77
C ALA A 707 4.69 -34.66 -19.84
N ALA A 708 3.54 -34.01 -20.02
CA ALA A 708 2.31 -34.40 -19.34
C ALA A 708 1.69 -35.61 -20.04
N ALA A 709 1.55 -36.73 -19.32
CA ALA A 709 0.91 -37.93 -19.85
C ALA A 709 -0.60 -37.71 -20.01
N GLU A 710 -1.18 -38.27 -21.06
CA GLU A 710 -2.64 -38.34 -21.19
C GLU A 710 -3.23 -39.20 -20.07
N ARG A 711 -4.36 -38.75 -19.53
CA ARG A 711 -5.09 -39.42 -18.45
C ARG A 711 -6.56 -39.51 -18.81
N GLN A 712 -7.18 -40.61 -18.38
CA GLN A 712 -8.60 -40.88 -18.55
C GLN A 712 -9.29 -40.88 -17.19
N VAL A 713 -10.48 -40.29 -17.12
CA VAL A 713 -11.28 -40.23 -15.89
C VAL A 713 -11.65 -41.64 -15.43
N GLY A 714 -11.49 -41.93 -14.14
CA GLY A 714 -11.74 -43.23 -13.52
C GLY A 714 -10.53 -44.18 -13.55
N VAL A 715 -9.47 -43.85 -14.28
CA VAL A 715 -8.29 -44.70 -14.43
C VAL A 715 -7.15 -44.19 -13.55
N HIS A 716 -6.48 -45.08 -12.82
CA HIS A 716 -5.33 -44.76 -11.95
C HIS A 716 -5.58 -43.59 -10.97
N GLY A 717 -6.81 -43.48 -10.44
CA GLY A 717 -7.18 -42.41 -9.50
C GLY A 717 -7.33 -41.01 -10.13
N TRP A 718 -7.36 -40.89 -11.46
CA TRP A 718 -7.67 -39.63 -12.14
C TRP A 718 -9.17 -39.35 -12.09
N GLN A 719 -9.57 -38.23 -11.51
CA GLN A 719 -10.98 -37.91 -11.27
C GLN A 719 -11.48 -36.74 -12.15
N GLN A 720 -12.80 -36.53 -12.18
CA GLN A 720 -13.41 -35.44 -12.93
C GLN A 720 -12.84 -34.06 -12.55
N SER A 721 -12.57 -33.83 -11.27
CA SER A 721 -11.89 -32.62 -10.77
C SER A 721 -10.51 -32.37 -11.38
N HIS A 722 -9.74 -33.43 -11.66
CA HIS A 722 -8.45 -33.32 -12.34
C HIS A 722 -8.64 -32.97 -13.82
N GLU A 723 -9.66 -33.56 -14.44
CA GLU A 723 -10.01 -33.30 -15.85
C GLU A 723 -10.48 -31.85 -16.07
N ASP A 724 -11.31 -31.33 -15.18
CA ASP A 724 -11.80 -29.96 -15.25
C ASP A 724 -10.64 -28.95 -15.11
N GLU A 725 -9.71 -29.20 -14.19
CA GLU A 725 -8.52 -28.37 -14.02
C GLU A 725 -7.57 -28.48 -15.22
N ARG A 726 -7.38 -29.68 -15.80
CA ARG A 726 -6.61 -29.86 -17.05
C ARG A 726 -7.16 -28.99 -18.17
N ARG A 727 -8.48 -29.01 -18.39
CA ARG A 727 -9.14 -28.20 -19.43
C ARG A 727 -8.95 -26.71 -19.18
N PHE A 728 -9.09 -26.27 -17.93
CA PHE A 728 -8.83 -24.89 -17.54
C PHE A 728 -7.39 -24.46 -17.86
N LEU A 729 -6.40 -25.28 -17.49
CA LEU A 729 -4.98 -24.99 -17.72
C LEU A 729 -4.64 -24.93 -19.21
N GLN A 730 -5.20 -25.82 -20.03
CA GLN A 730 -5.06 -25.80 -21.48
C GLN A 730 -5.66 -24.52 -22.11
N LEU A 731 -6.86 -24.13 -21.66
CA LEU A 731 -7.49 -22.87 -22.10
C LEU A 731 -6.64 -21.66 -21.70
N LYS A 732 -6.08 -21.68 -20.49
CA LYS A 732 -5.19 -20.61 -20.00
C LYS A 732 -3.91 -20.54 -20.83
N GLN A 733 -3.27 -21.66 -21.12
CA GLN A 733 -2.08 -21.72 -21.97
C GLN A 733 -2.36 -21.16 -23.37
N LYS A 734 -3.52 -21.48 -23.96
CA LYS A 734 -3.96 -20.89 -25.22
C LYS A 734 -4.14 -19.37 -25.14
N GLY A 735 -4.71 -18.87 -24.05
CA GLY A 735 -4.77 -17.42 -23.79
C GLY A 735 -3.39 -16.77 -23.71
N ARG A 736 -2.42 -17.43 -23.05
CA ARG A 736 -1.02 -16.98 -23.02
C ARG A 736 -0.35 -16.97 -24.38
N PHE A 737 -0.64 -17.97 -25.21
CA PHE A 737 -0.16 -18.02 -26.58
C PHE A 737 -0.62 -16.77 -27.35
N CYS A 738 -1.92 -16.44 -27.28
CA CYS A 738 -2.44 -15.24 -27.92
C CYS A 738 -1.79 -13.96 -27.40
N MET A 739 -1.53 -13.87 -26.10
CA MET A 739 -0.78 -12.73 -25.53
C MET A 739 0.65 -12.65 -26.10
N ALA A 740 1.36 -13.77 -26.18
CA ALA A 740 2.74 -13.77 -26.69
C ALA A 740 2.83 -13.38 -28.18
N VAL A 741 1.82 -13.73 -28.99
CA VAL A 741 1.68 -13.24 -30.37
C VAL A 741 1.47 -11.73 -30.38
N ARG A 742 0.54 -11.22 -29.57
CA ARG A 742 0.24 -9.79 -29.47
C ARG A 742 1.46 -8.97 -29.01
N ASP A 743 2.19 -9.48 -28.03
CA ASP A 743 3.35 -8.81 -27.45
C ASP A 743 4.59 -8.92 -28.38
N GLY A 744 4.51 -9.66 -29.50
CA GLY A 744 5.58 -9.79 -30.50
C GLY A 744 6.64 -10.84 -30.17
N ALA A 745 6.49 -11.57 -29.05
CA ALA A 745 7.40 -12.65 -28.65
C ALA A 745 7.27 -13.90 -29.54
N LEU A 746 6.15 -14.04 -30.25
CA LEU A 746 5.93 -15.01 -31.32
C LEU A 746 5.73 -14.26 -32.65
N PRO A 747 6.69 -14.35 -33.60
CA PRO A 747 6.60 -13.66 -34.88
C PRO A 747 5.38 -14.10 -35.69
N TRP A 748 4.57 -13.14 -36.14
CA TRP A 748 3.31 -13.39 -36.84
C TRP A 748 3.49 -14.16 -38.15
N ASP A 749 4.53 -13.80 -38.91
CA ASP A 749 4.91 -14.40 -40.18
C ASP A 749 5.25 -15.89 -40.05
N LYS A 750 5.82 -16.30 -38.92
CA LYS A 750 6.21 -17.68 -38.62
C LYS A 750 5.06 -18.56 -38.12
N LEU A 751 3.89 -18.00 -37.85
CA LEU A 751 2.72 -18.77 -37.41
C LEU A 751 2.06 -19.49 -38.59
N SER A 752 1.65 -20.75 -38.38
CA SER A 752 0.80 -21.47 -39.32
C SER A 752 -0.57 -20.80 -39.44
N GLN A 753 -1.25 -20.96 -40.59
CA GLN A 753 -2.55 -20.35 -40.83
C GLN A 753 -3.56 -20.72 -39.73
N ARG A 754 -3.58 -21.98 -39.31
CA ARG A 754 -4.43 -22.46 -38.19
C ARG A 754 -4.21 -21.67 -36.90
N LEU A 755 -2.97 -21.33 -36.57
CA LEU A 755 -2.66 -20.55 -35.36
C LEU A 755 -3.01 -19.07 -35.52
N LYS A 756 -2.89 -18.52 -36.74
CA LYS A 756 -3.35 -17.17 -37.08
C LYS A 756 -4.87 -17.06 -36.93
N ASP A 757 -5.62 -17.99 -37.50
CA ASP A 757 -7.08 -18.04 -37.39
C ASP A 757 -7.54 -18.16 -35.93
N PHE A 758 -6.86 -19.00 -35.16
CA PHE A 758 -7.10 -19.14 -33.71
C PHE A 758 -6.89 -17.81 -32.97
N TYR A 759 -5.79 -17.09 -33.26
CA TYR A 759 -5.53 -15.79 -32.66
C TYR A 759 -6.55 -14.73 -33.07
N LEU A 760 -6.95 -14.67 -34.35
CA LEU A 760 -7.96 -13.73 -34.83
C LEU A 760 -9.33 -13.98 -34.17
N ALA A 761 -9.73 -15.24 -34.03
CA ALA A 761 -10.95 -15.61 -33.30
C ALA A 761 -10.87 -15.20 -31.82
N TYR A 762 -9.70 -15.39 -31.18
CA TYR A 762 -9.46 -14.93 -29.82
C TYR A 762 -9.59 -13.41 -29.69
N LEU A 763 -8.96 -12.65 -30.60
CA LEU A 763 -9.06 -11.18 -30.62
C LEU A 763 -10.50 -10.71 -30.78
N ALA A 764 -11.24 -11.26 -31.74
CA ALA A 764 -12.65 -10.91 -31.94
C ALA A 764 -13.49 -11.17 -30.68
N ASN A 765 -13.24 -12.28 -29.99
CA ASN A 765 -13.91 -12.57 -28.73
C ASN A 765 -13.46 -11.64 -27.59
N ASP A 766 -12.17 -11.33 -27.46
CA ASP A 766 -11.65 -10.39 -26.45
C ASP A 766 -12.16 -8.97 -26.68
N ASP A 767 -12.26 -8.52 -27.94
CA ASP A 767 -12.84 -7.24 -28.32
C ASP A 767 -14.33 -7.20 -28.00
N ARG A 768 -15.07 -8.28 -28.27
CA ARG A 768 -16.48 -8.41 -27.88
C ARG A 768 -16.65 -8.34 -26.37
N LEU A 769 -15.84 -9.09 -25.60
CA LEU A 769 -15.88 -9.08 -24.14
C LEU A 769 -15.46 -7.73 -23.57
N SER A 770 -14.47 -7.08 -24.17
CA SER A 770 -14.04 -5.74 -23.82
C SER A 770 -15.15 -4.74 -24.12
N ALA A 771 -15.79 -4.79 -25.29
CA ALA A 771 -16.92 -3.94 -25.63
C ALA A 771 -18.12 -4.15 -24.70
N GLN A 772 -18.44 -5.40 -24.34
CA GLN A 772 -19.47 -5.72 -23.36
C GLN A 772 -19.11 -5.22 -21.96
N ALA A 773 -17.87 -5.40 -21.52
CA ALA A 773 -17.39 -4.86 -20.25
C ALA A 773 -17.33 -3.33 -20.26
N TRP A 774 -17.01 -2.71 -21.39
CA TRP A 774 -17.08 -1.26 -21.59
C TRP A 774 -18.53 -0.77 -21.55
N LYS A 775 -19.49 -1.52 -22.10
CA LYS A 775 -20.93 -1.26 -21.96
C LYS A 775 -21.43 -1.47 -20.51
N LYS A 776 -20.88 -2.45 -19.77
CA LYS A 776 -21.28 -2.80 -18.39
C LYS A 776 -20.62 -1.89 -17.33
N ASN A 777 -19.38 -1.43 -17.57
CA ASN A 777 -18.61 -0.50 -16.74
C ASN A 777 -18.61 0.94 -17.30
N SER A 778 -19.42 1.22 -18.31
CA SER A 778 -19.90 2.57 -18.56
C SER A 778 -21.13 2.77 -17.68
N PHE A 779 -20.87 3.04 -16.40
CA PHE A 779 -21.58 4.16 -15.82
C PHE A 779 -21.17 5.38 -16.67
N ARG A 780 -21.90 5.60 -17.77
CA ARG A 780 -22.07 6.96 -18.24
C ARG A 780 -22.62 7.67 -16.99
N PHE A 781 -21.90 8.65 -16.46
CA PHE A 781 -22.62 9.83 -16.00
C PHE A 781 -23.30 10.36 -17.26
N GLN A 782 -24.44 9.77 -17.63
CA GLN A 782 -25.41 10.50 -18.39
C GLN A 782 -25.67 11.68 -17.49
N ARG A 783 -25.29 12.88 -17.95
CA ARG A 783 -25.76 14.11 -17.36
C ARG A 783 -27.27 13.90 -17.14
N PRO A 784 -27.75 13.85 -15.88
CA PRO A 784 -29.16 13.71 -15.65
C PRO A 784 -29.84 14.84 -16.42
N ALA A 785 -30.96 14.54 -17.09
CA ALA A 785 -31.72 15.60 -17.73
C ALA A 785 -31.95 16.71 -16.70
N PHE A 786 -31.67 17.96 -17.09
CA PHE A 786 -31.91 19.07 -16.17
C PHE A 786 -33.39 19.01 -15.77
N PRO A 787 -33.70 18.89 -14.46
CA PRO A 787 -35.06 18.64 -14.02
C PRO A 787 -35.99 19.75 -14.50
N ASN A 788 -37.23 19.39 -14.88
CA ASN A 788 -38.24 20.40 -15.17
C ASN A 788 -38.60 21.11 -13.86
N LEU A 789 -38.31 22.41 -13.79
CA LEU A 789 -38.50 23.24 -12.60
C LEU A 789 -39.82 24.01 -12.61
N THR A 790 -40.62 23.88 -13.68
CA THR A 790 -41.87 24.62 -13.87
C THR A 790 -42.86 24.31 -12.75
N GLY A 791 -43.41 25.35 -12.10
CA GLY A 791 -44.35 25.23 -10.99
C GLY A 791 -43.69 24.96 -9.63
N GLY A 792 -42.35 24.97 -9.54
CA GLY A 792 -41.61 24.89 -8.29
C GLY A 792 -41.44 26.26 -7.61
N SER A 793 -40.86 26.24 -6.42
CA SER A 793 -40.49 27.44 -5.65
C SER A 793 -38.97 27.50 -5.47
N ILE A 794 -38.40 28.70 -5.49
CA ILE A 794 -36.96 28.92 -5.44
C ILE A 794 -36.56 29.85 -4.29
N TRP A 795 -35.46 29.49 -3.65
CA TRP A 795 -34.74 30.33 -2.70
C TRP A 795 -33.24 30.29 -3.01
N TRP A 796 -32.55 31.39 -2.75
CA TRP A 796 -31.10 31.48 -2.93
C TRP A 796 -30.44 31.97 -1.65
N THR A 797 -29.22 31.49 -1.44
CA THR A 797 -28.38 31.91 -0.31
C THR A 797 -27.96 33.38 -0.46
N GLU A 798 -27.68 34.05 0.66
CA GLU A 798 -27.15 35.42 0.63
C GLU A 798 -25.89 35.53 -0.22
N ASP A 799 -24.99 34.54 -0.15
CA ASP A 799 -23.77 34.52 -0.95
C ASP A 799 -24.06 34.40 -2.45
N ALA A 800 -25.03 33.58 -2.85
CA ALA A 800 -25.48 33.52 -4.24
C ALA A 800 -26.07 34.86 -4.70
N GLN A 801 -26.81 35.56 -3.82
CA GLN A 801 -27.37 36.89 -4.10
C GLN A 801 -26.34 38.00 -4.18
N ARG A 802 -25.22 37.91 -3.46
CA ARG A 802 -24.11 38.88 -3.58
C ARG A 802 -23.37 38.74 -4.92
N HIS A 803 -23.31 37.52 -5.46
CA HIS A 803 -22.55 37.22 -6.68
C HIS A 803 -23.40 37.24 -7.95
N GLY A 804 -24.70 36.95 -7.86
CA GLY A 804 -25.67 37.13 -8.94
C GLY A 804 -26.46 38.41 -8.75
N THR A 805 -26.61 39.25 -9.79
CA THR A 805 -27.47 40.43 -9.66
C THR A 805 -28.93 40.01 -9.42
N GLU A 806 -29.62 40.64 -8.47
CA GLU A 806 -31.00 40.27 -8.11
C GLU A 806 -31.94 40.29 -9.33
N ILE A 807 -31.77 41.29 -10.19
CA ILE A 807 -32.53 41.42 -11.45
C ILE A 807 -32.32 40.20 -12.36
N GLN A 808 -31.08 39.73 -12.49
CA GLN A 808 -30.74 38.56 -13.30
C GLN A 808 -31.33 37.28 -12.70
N MET A 809 -31.22 37.09 -11.37
CA MET A 809 -31.77 35.91 -10.72
C MET A 809 -33.30 35.85 -10.85
N ARG A 810 -34.01 36.97 -10.61
CA ARG A 810 -35.46 37.05 -10.80
C ARG A 810 -35.90 36.80 -12.25
N ARG A 811 -35.09 37.19 -13.23
CA ARG A 811 -35.34 36.92 -14.66
C ARG A 811 -35.21 35.43 -14.97
N VAL A 812 -34.17 34.78 -14.46
CA VAL A 812 -33.93 33.34 -14.67
C VAL A 812 -34.99 32.49 -13.95
N SER A 813 -35.39 32.85 -12.72
CA SER A 813 -36.49 32.18 -12.00
C SER A 813 -37.79 32.18 -12.82
N ARG A 814 -38.18 33.34 -13.37
CA ARG A 814 -39.36 33.44 -14.24
C ARG A 814 -39.26 32.58 -15.49
N LYS A 815 -38.07 32.54 -16.10
CA LYS A 815 -37.82 31.73 -17.31
C LYS A 815 -37.91 30.22 -17.03
N LEU A 816 -37.49 29.79 -15.84
CA LEU A 816 -37.58 28.41 -15.37
C LEU A 816 -38.95 28.06 -14.75
N GLY A 817 -39.89 29.02 -14.71
CA GLY A 817 -41.23 28.83 -14.15
C GLY A 817 -41.26 28.65 -12.63
N LEU A 818 -40.32 29.26 -11.90
CA LEU A 818 -40.17 29.17 -10.45
C LEU A 818 -40.74 30.39 -9.72
N GLU A 819 -41.51 30.14 -8.65
CA GLU A 819 -41.99 31.17 -7.72
C GLU A 819 -40.92 31.48 -6.66
N ILE A 820 -40.63 32.75 -6.44
CA ILE A 820 -39.60 33.16 -5.45
C ILE A 820 -40.25 33.20 -4.07
N VAL A 821 -39.67 32.48 -3.13
CA VAL A 821 -40.15 32.43 -1.74
C VAL A 821 -39.13 33.05 -0.78
N GLU A 822 -39.62 33.71 0.26
CA GLU A 822 -38.76 34.33 1.29
C GLU A 822 -38.19 33.29 2.26
N SER A 823 -38.94 32.21 2.50
CA SER A 823 -38.53 31.15 3.41
C SER A 823 -37.83 30.00 2.68
N PRO A 824 -36.62 29.60 3.10
CA PRO A 824 -35.94 28.47 2.49
C PRO A 824 -36.69 27.14 2.71
N LEU A 825 -37.53 27.03 3.74
CA LEU A 825 -38.34 25.83 4.00
C LEU A 825 -39.40 25.59 2.91
N GLN A 826 -39.92 26.68 2.34
CA GLN A 826 -40.96 26.67 1.32
C GLN A 826 -40.41 26.41 -0.09
N ALA A 827 -39.10 26.54 -0.30
CA ALA A 827 -38.46 26.38 -1.60
C ALA A 827 -38.34 24.90 -2.00
N THR A 828 -38.60 24.55 -3.26
CA THR A 828 -38.28 23.23 -3.83
C THR A 828 -36.88 23.20 -4.44
N VAL A 829 -36.38 24.37 -4.85
CA VAL A 829 -35.06 24.58 -5.45
C VAL A 829 -34.24 25.57 -4.62
N HIS A 830 -33.00 25.21 -4.28
CA HIS A 830 -32.04 26.08 -3.62
C HIS A 830 -30.91 26.44 -4.57
N VAL A 831 -30.51 27.71 -4.60
CA VAL A 831 -29.34 28.16 -5.35
C VAL A 831 -28.23 28.55 -4.38
N TRP A 832 -27.10 27.85 -4.51
CA TRP A 832 -25.89 28.08 -3.72
C TRP A 832 -24.80 28.66 -4.62
N LEU A 833 -23.81 29.33 -4.03
CA LEU A 833 -22.68 29.85 -4.80
C LEU A 833 -21.90 28.69 -5.47
N GLN A 834 -21.63 27.62 -4.72
CA GLN A 834 -20.97 26.39 -5.20
C GLN A 834 -21.54 25.16 -4.47
N LEU A 835 -21.68 24.02 -5.16
CA LEU A 835 -22.19 22.78 -4.54
C LEU A 835 -21.28 22.20 -3.44
N THR A 836 -19.98 22.49 -3.49
CA THR A 836 -18.99 22.02 -2.52
C THR A 836 -18.95 22.86 -1.24
N GLN A 837 -19.67 23.98 -1.20
CA GLN A 837 -19.68 24.92 -0.08
C GLN A 837 -21.13 25.27 0.30
N PRO A 838 -21.78 24.49 1.18
CA PRO A 838 -23.08 24.88 1.73
C PRO A 838 -22.96 26.21 2.49
N ALA A 839 -23.95 27.09 2.35
CA ALA A 839 -23.96 28.38 3.06
C ALA A 839 -23.98 28.23 4.58
N SER A 840 -24.63 27.18 5.10
CA SER A 840 -24.54 26.78 6.50
C SER A 840 -24.85 25.29 6.69
N ALA A 841 -24.42 24.73 7.83
CA ALA A 841 -24.78 23.37 8.22
C ALA A 841 -26.32 23.22 8.28
N ALA A 842 -27.04 24.22 8.82
CA ALA A 842 -28.50 24.19 8.90
C ALA A 842 -29.17 24.07 7.52
N ASP A 843 -28.63 24.74 6.50
CA ASP A 843 -29.19 24.68 5.14
C ASP A 843 -28.94 23.30 4.49
N MET A 844 -27.79 22.68 4.75
CA MET A 844 -27.52 21.30 4.31
C MET A 844 -28.48 20.30 4.98
N TRP A 845 -28.71 20.47 6.29
CA TRP A 845 -29.66 19.65 7.05
C TRP A 845 -31.09 19.78 6.51
N MET A 846 -31.54 21.01 6.25
CA MET A 846 -32.84 21.27 5.65
C MET A 846 -33.01 20.56 4.31
N VAL A 847 -32.06 20.74 3.40
CA VAL A 847 -32.08 20.14 2.05
C VAL A 847 -32.11 18.61 2.12
N ALA A 848 -31.29 18.02 2.98
CA ALA A 848 -31.19 16.56 3.15
C ALA A 848 -32.43 15.95 3.82
N LEU A 849 -33.00 16.63 4.82
CA LEU A 849 -34.22 16.15 5.48
C LEU A 849 -35.41 16.18 4.53
N HIS A 850 -35.54 17.23 3.72
CA HIS A 850 -36.72 17.50 2.91
C HIS A 850 -36.67 16.97 1.48
N GLY A 851 -35.49 16.60 0.99
CA GLY A 851 -35.29 16.16 -0.39
C GLY A 851 -35.51 17.29 -1.39
N LYS A 852 -34.57 18.25 -1.41
CA LYS A 852 -34.63 19.43 -2.29
C LYS A 852 -33.65 19.31 -3.46
N LEU A 853 -33.87 20.10 -4.50
CA LEU A 853 -32.90 20.30 -5.57
C LEU A 853 -31.96 21.46 -5.20
N VAL A 854 -30.66 21.24 -5.26
CA VAL A 854 -29.64 22.30 -5.08
C VAL A 854 -28.93 22.53 -6.40
N LEU A 855 -28.93 23.76 -6.87
CA LEU A 855 -28.18 24.23 -8.04
C LEU A 855 -26.98 25.05 -7.55
N ASP A 856 -25.81 24.93 -8.18
CA ASP A 856 -24.86 26.04 -8.07
C ASP A 856 -25.32 27.23 -8.92
N LEU A 857 -24.78 28.41 -8.60
CA LEU A 857 -25.14 29.66 -9.25
C LEU A 857 -24.87 29.59 -10.76
N THR A 858 -23.82 28.89 -11.18
CA THR A 858 -23.48 28.73 -12.61
C THR A 858 -24.53 27.89 -13.33
N CYS A 859 -25.02 26.83 -12.68
CA CYS A 859 -26.07 25.95 -13.16
C CYS A 859 -27.40 26.68 -13.26
N PHE A 860 -27.76 27.42 -12.23
CA PHE A 860 -28.96 28.23 -12.25
C PHE A 860 -28.93 29.28 -13.37
N LEU A 861 -27.89 30.14 -13.41
CA LEU A 861 -27.79 31.24 -14.37
C LEU A 861 -27.69 30.76 -15.84
N SER A 862 -27.15 29.57 -16.08
CA SER A 862 -27.03 29.00 -17.41
C SER A 862 -28.22 28.14 -17.85
N GLU A 863 -29.27 28.05 -17.01
CA GLU A 863 -30.44 27.19 -17.23
C GLU A 863 -30.02 25.72 -17.38
N GLY A 864 -29.12 25.29 -16.50
CA GLY A 864 -28.55 23.96 -16.48
C GLY A 864 -27.43 23.73 -17.47
N ARG A 865 -27.14 24.63 -18.43
CA ARG A 865 -26.17 24.38 -19.51
C ARG A 865 -24.72 24.18 -19.02
N LYS A 866 -24.32 24.89 -17.97
CA LYS A 866 -23.00 24.85 -17.30
C LYS A 866 -23.19 24.63 -15.80
N GLY A 867 -22.12 24.41 -15.04
CA GLY A 867 -22.21 24.18 -13.58
C GLY A 867 -22.81 22.81 -13.22
N GLY A 868 -23.20 22.62 -11.97
CA GLY A 868 -23.79 21.38 -11.49
C GLY A 868 -24.98 21.53 -10.57
N PHE A 869 -25.66 20.41 -10.35
CA PHE A 869 -26.78 20.30 -9.40
C PHE A 869 -26.78 18.98 -8.63
N LEU A 870 -27.45 19.01 -7.47
CA LEU A 870 -27.68 17.88 -6.56
C LEU A 870 -29.17 17.71 -6.29
N VAL A 871 -29.69 16.51 -6.50
CA VAL A 871 -31.05 16.14 -6.05
C VAL A 871 -30.91 15.37 -4.75
N TYR A 872 -31.49 15.89 -3.67
CA TYR A 872 -31.59 15.16 -2.41
C TYR A 872 -32.93 14.43 -2.35
N GLU A 873 -32.92 13.22 -1.81
CA GLU A 873 -34.15 12.50 -1.45
C GLU A 873 -34.49 12.78 0.02
N ALA A 874 -35.78 12.92 0.33
CA ALA A 874 -36.23 13.33 1.65
C ALA A 874 -35.95 12.24 2.69
N ALA A 875 -35.04 12.47 3.63
CA ALA A 875 -34.74 11.53 4.71
C ALA A 875 -35.98 11.19 5.57
N ILE A 876 -36.86 12.18 5.76
CA ILE A 876 -38.10 12.05 6.54
C ILE A 876 -39.13 11.09 5.94
N ALA A 877 -38.95 10.63 4.69
CA ALA A 877 -39.84 9.67 4.04
C ALA A 877 -39.77 8.26 4.65
N VAL A 878 -38.76 7.94 5.45
CA VAL A 878 -38.62 6.63 6.10
C VAL A 878 -39.19 6.68 7.51
N GLN A 879 -39.95 5.65 7.89
CA GLN A 879 -40.55 5.59 9.22
C GLN A 879 -39.48 5.41 10.30
N ARG A 880 -39.40 6.37 11.22
CA ARG A 880 -38.45 6.39 12.34
C ARG A 880 -39.11 6.97 13.60
N CYS A 881 -38.78 6.40 14.76
CA CYS A 881 -39.01 7.03 16.05
C CYS A 881 -37.74 7.82 16.41
N ILE A 882 -37.89 9.11 16.71
CA ILE A 882 -36.80 10.07 16.85
C ILE A 882 -36.70 10.54 18.30
N HIS A 883 -35.48 10.58 18.83
CA HIS A 883 -35.20 11.28 20.08
C HIS A 883 -34.14 12.35 19.85
N VAL A 884 -34.44 13.59 20.23
CA VAL A 884 -33.48 14.69 20.22
C VAL A 884 -33.05 14.96 21.65
N THR A 885 -31.76 14.77 21.94
CA THR A 885 -31.24 14.98 23.29
C THR A 885 -31.34 16.47 23.68
N PRO A 886 -31.52 16.79 24.98
CA PRO A 886 -31.58 18.18 25.44
C PRO A 886 -30.33 18.99 25.10
N ARG A 887 -29.15 18.36 25.13
CA ARG A 887 -27.88 19.01 24.78
C ARG A 887 -27.81 19.34 23.29
N PHE A 888 -28.18 18.40 22.42
CA PHE A 888 -28.26 18.67 20.99
C PHE A 888 -29.27 19.78 20.67
N ALA A 889 -30.44 19.79 21.32
CA ALA A 889 -31.44 20.84 21.14
C ALA A 889 -30.94 22.22 21.57
N ARG A 890 -30.07 22.30 22.58
CA ARG A 890 -29.45 23.54 23.02
C ARG A 890 -28.32 23.98 22.11
N ASP A 891 -27.39 23.07 21.79
CA ASP A 891 -26.15 23.39 21.08
C ASP A 891 -26.40 23.58 19.56
N HIS A 892 -27.49 23.01 19.04
CA HIS A 892 -27.89 23.07 17.63
C HIS A 892 -29.38 23.42 17.47
N ALA A 893 -29.83 24.47 18.15
CA ALA A 893 -31.25 24.86 18.24
C ALA A 893 -31.99 24.95 16.90
N ARG A 894 -31.37 25.51 15.85
CA ARG A 894 -31.98 25.61 14.52
C ARG A 894 -32.21 24.24 13.87
N ILE A 895 -31.20 23.35 13.92
CA ILE A 895 -31.29 21.99 13.36
C ILE A 895 -32.31 21.16 14.15
N ALA A 896 -32.27 21.25 15.48
CA ALA A 896 -33.22 20.56 16.35
C ALA A 896 -34.66 21.04 16.15
N HIS A 897 -34.86 22.35 16.00
CA HIS A 897 -36.15 22.94 15.66
C HIS A 897 -36.68 22.35 14.36
N ASP A 898 -35.87 22.29 13.30
CA ASP A 898 -36.28 21.76 12.00
C ASP A 898 -36.63 20.28 12.08
N ILE A 899 -35.83 19.47 12.78
CA ILE A 899 -36.12 18.03 13.02
C ILE A 899 -37.47 17.87 13.73
N LEU A 900 -37.70 18.60 14.82
CA LEU A 900 -38.92 18.48 15.62
C LEU A 900 -40.15 19.06 14.92
N TYR A 901 -39.96 20.12 14.13
CA TYR A 901 -41.01 20.74 13.33
C TYR A 901 -41.67 19.72 12.40
N TYR A 902 -40.88 18.85 11.76
CA TYR A 902 -41.38 17.80 10.83
C TYR A 902 -41.90 16.54 11.51
N CYS A 903 -41.75 16.42 12.82
CA CYS A 903 -42.40 15.37 13.60
C CYS A 903 -43.84 15.73 14.01
N LYS A 904 -44.30 16.97 13.74
CA LYS A 904 -45.65 17.43 14.12
C LYS A 904 -46.75 16.72 13.30
N PRO A 905 -47.94 16.46 13.89
CA PRO A 905 -49.02 15.71 13.24
C PRO A 905 -49.46 16.25 11.88
N ARG A 906 -49.42 17.57 11.66
CA ARG A 906 -49.80 18.20 10.40
C ARG A 906 -48.90 17.83 9.20
N PHE A 907 -47.73 17.25 9.45
CA PHE A 907 -46.81 16.77 8.41
C PHE A 907 -46.93 15.26 8.18
N ARG A 908 -47.89 14.57 8.81
CA ARG A 908 -48.17 13.15 8.55
C ARG A 908 -48.60 12.99 7.08
N GLY A 909 -47.73 12.35 6.29
CA GLY A 909 -47.87 12.22 4.84
C GLY A 909 -46.61 12.69 4.10
N LEU A 910 -45.99 13.78 4.57
CA LEU A 910 -44.69 14.27 4.10
C LEU A 910 -43.53 13.71 4.94
N SER A 911 -43.74 13.60 6.25
CA SER A 911 -42.82 12.99 7.21
C SER A 911 -43.43 11.73 7.79
N ARG A 912 -42.61 10.68 7.90
CA ARG A 912 -42.92 9.45 8.63
C ARG A 912 -42.19 9.37 9.98
N TRP A 913 -41.55 10.47 10.38
CA TRP A 913 -40.86 10.57 11.66
C TRP A 913 -41.84 10.89 12.77
N VAL A 914 -41.63 10.25 13.93
CA VAL A 914 -42.39 10.50 15.15
C VAL A 914 -41.38 10.82 16.24
N ALA A 915 -41.47 12.03 16.80
CA ALA A 915 -40.62 12.42 17.92
C ALA A 915 -41.16 11.81 19.23
N GLU A 916 -40.28 11.18 19.99
CA GLU A 916 -40.54 10.72 21.35
C GLU A 916 -39.63 11.50 22.31
N ASN A 917 -40.23 12.47 22.99
CA ASN A 917 -39.50 13.37 23.88
C ASN A 917 -39.24 12.74 25.26
N ALA A 918 -40.07 11.77 25.67
CA ALA A 918 -39.86 11.05 26.92
C ALA A 918 -38.81 9.94 26.72
N LEU A 919 -37.60 10.19 27.24
CA LEU A 919 -36.49 9.24 27.18
C LEU A 919 -36.85 7.80 27.64
N PRO A 920 -37.64 7.59 28.71
CA PRO A 920 -38.07 6.24 29.10
C PRO A 920 -38.90 5.52 28.02
N GLU A 921 -39.82 6.23 27.36
CA GLU A 921 -40.67 5.65 26.33
C GLU A 921 -39.87 5.41 25.03
N PHE A 922 -38.92 6.30 24.70
CA PHE A 922 -38.00 6.06 23.59
C PHE A 922 -37.14 4.81 23.81
N ARG A 923 -36.60 4.60 25.03
CA ARG A 923 -35.84 3.39 25.38
C ARG A 923 -36.67 2.12 25.19
N LYS A 924 -37.95 2.14 25.53
CA LYS A 924 -38.87 1.03 25.28
C LYS A 924 -39.04 0.74 23.78
N GLN A 925 -39.18 1.78 22.96
CA GLN A 925 -39.22 1.63 21.49
C GLN A 925 -37.89 1.12 20.91
N MET A 926 -36.76 1.57 21.46
CA MET A 926 -35.42 1.09 21.09
C MET A 926 -35.25 -0.40 21.35
N GLN A 927 -35.60 -0.88 22.54
CA GLN A 927 -35.53 -2.30 22.88
C GLN A 927 -36.46 -3.14 22.00
N LYS A 928 -37.68 -2.65 21.73
CA LYS A 928 -38.62 -3.28 20.80
C LYS A 928 -38.06 -3.38 19.37
N ALA A 929 -37.38 -2.34 18.88
CA ALA A 929 -36.76 -2.32 17.57
C ALA A 929 -35.56 -3.29 17.47
N LEU A 930 -34.75 -3.39 18.52
CA LEU A 930 -33.64 -4.35 18.62
C LEU A 930 -34.14 -5.80 18.65
N ALA A 931 -35.14 -6.09 19.47
CA ALA A 931 -35.77 -7.42 19.54
C ALA A 931 -36.39 -7.83 18.19
N ALA A 932 -37.00 -6.89 17.48
CA ALA A 932 -37.57 -7.10 16.14
C ALA A 932 -36.52 -7.15 15.01
N LYS A 933 -35.21 -7.08 15.33
CA LYS A 933 -34.10 -6.99 14.36
C LYS A 933 -34.26 -5.85 13.34
N LYS A 934 -34.90 -4.75 13.75
CA LYS A 934 -35.09 -3.52 12.94
C LYS A 934 -34.43 -2.32 13.63
N PRO A 935 -33.11 -2.36 13.91
CA PRO A 935 -32.41 -1.35 14.73
C PRO A 935 -32.40 0.05 14.10
N THR A 936 -32.64 0.15 12.79
CA THR A 936 -32.72 1.44 12.09
C THR A 936 -34.06 2.14 12.27
N ARG A 937 -35.07 1.54 12.91
CA ARG A 937 -36.38 2.21 13.16
C ARG A 937 -36.31 3.28 14.27
N VAL A 938 -35.22 3.33 15.03
CA VAL A 938 -34.97 4.34 16.06
C VAL A 938 -33.74 5.16 15.69
N LEU A 939 -33.81 6.46 15.91
CA LEU A 939 -32.77 7.42 15.55
C LEU A 939 -32.62 8.44 16.68
N VAL A 940 -31.37 8.67 17.09
CA VAL A 940 -31.02 9.65 18.13
C VAL A 940 -30.21 10.78 17.53
N PHE A 941 -30.62 12.02 17.84
CA PHE A 941 -29.82 13.22 17.59
C PHE A 941 -29.17 13.68 18.90
N GLY A 942 -27.83 13.60 18.94
CA GLY A 942 -27.05 13.81 20.16
C GLY A 942 -25.69 14.44 19.90
N THR A 943 -25.06 14.93 20.96
CA THR A 943 -23.66 15.42 20.91
C THR A 943 -22.68 14.25 21.05
N ASP A 944 -21.39 14.48 20.80
CA ASP A 944 -20.34 13.46 21.03
C ASP A 944 -20.30 12.97 22.48
N VAL A 945 -20.68 13.83 23.44
CA VAL A 945 -20.78 13.47 24.84
C VAL A 945 -21.97 12.53 25.08
N ASP A 946 -23.11 12.78 24.42
CA ASP A 946 -24.29 11.91 24.53
C ASP A 946 -24.04 10.54 23.89
N LYS A 947 -23.12 10.45 22.92
CA LYS A 947 -22.70 9.20 22.27
C LYS A 947 -21.95 8.26 23.23
N GLN A 948 -21.40 8.77 24.33
CA GLN A 948 -20.74 7.97 25.36
C GLN A 948 -21.73 7.39 26.38
N SER A 949 -23.02 7.75 26.29
CA SER A 949 -24.09 7.19 27.13
C SER A 949 -24.69 5.91 26.55
N ASP A 950 -25.69 5.34 27.22
CA ASP A 950 -26.46 4.19 26.73
C ASP A 950 -27.17 4.46 25.39
N LEU A 951 -27.45 5.74 25.07
CA LEU A 951 -28.01 6.15 23.78
C LEU A 951 -27.03 5.96 22.61
N GLY A 952 -25.72 5.94 22.87
CA GLY A 952 -24.70 5.65 21.85
C GLY A 952 -24.75 4.23 21.29
N GLN A 953 -25.50 3.33 21.94
CA GLN A 953 -25.74 1.97 21.46
C GLN A 953 -26.78 1.91 20.33
N VAL A 954 -27.51 3.01 20.07
CA VAL A 954 -28.45 3.11 18.95
C VAL A 954 -27.67 3.09 17.64
N LYS A 955 -28.04 2.16 16.75
CA LYS A 955 -27.37 1.99 15.44
C LYS A 955 -27.34 3.28 14.62
N LEU A 956 -28.39 4.10 14.72
CA LEU A 956 -28.46 5.43 14.12
C LEU A 956 -28.36 6.50 15.21
N PHE A 957 -27.13 6.86 15.53
CA PHE A 957 -26.81 7.99 16.38
C PHE A 957 -26.15 9.06 15.52
N VAL A 958 -26.77 10.23 15.41
CA VAL A 958 -26.36 11.28 14.48
C VAL A 958 -26.01 12.55 15.25
N THR A 959 -24.78 13.03 15.05
CA THR A 959 -24.31 14.34 15.53
C THR A 959 -24.52 15.41 14.45
N ALA A 960 -24.36 16.68 14.77
CA ALA A 960 -24.58 17.76 13.80
C ALA A 960 -23.59 17.73 12.63
N ALA A 961 -22.40 17.14 12.81
CA ALA A 961 -21.38 16.95 11.77
C ALA A 961 -21.63 15.69 10.91
N ASP A 962 -22.47 14.75 11.38
CA ASP A 962 -22.61 13.41 10.81
C ASP A 962 -23.85 13.24 9.91
N LEU A 963 -24.32 14.30 9.24
CA LEU A 963 -25.50 14.21 8.35
C LEU A 963 -25.36 13.12 7.26
N GLN A 964 -24.12 12.82 6.84
CA GLN A 964 -23.81 11.76 5.88
C GLN A 964 -24.25 10.37 6.36
N VAL A 965 -24.27 10.12 7.67
CA VAL A 965 -24.75 8.85 8.26
C VAL A 965 -26.22 8.63 7.93
N LEU A 966 -27.03 9.70 7.95
CA LEU A 966 -28.44 9.66 7.61
C LEU A 966 -28.65 9.36 6.11
N LEU A 967 -27.81 9.95 5.25
CA LEU A 967 -27.90 9.81 3.79
C LEU A 967 -27.45 8.43 3.28
N HIS A 968 -26.43 7.83 3.90
CA HIS A 968 -25.90 6.52 3.48
C HIS A 968 -26.76 5.33 3.91
N VAL A 969 -27.45 5.42 5.05
CA VAL A 969 -28.18 4.28 5.65
C VAL A 969 -29.45 3.92 4.87
N ASP A 970 -30.08 4.88 4.21
CA ASP A 970 -31.34 4.66 3.51
C ASP A 970 -31.15 4.33 2.00
N ASP A 971 -29.89 4.12 1.54
CA ASP A 971 -29.50 3.82 0.14
C ASP A 971 -30.04 4.85 -0.88
N LYS A 972 -30.28 6.08 -0.40
CA LYS A 972 -30.88 7.16 -1.17
C LYS A 972 -29.84 7.78 -2.10
N ARG A 973 -30.13 7.79 -3.40
CA ARG A 973 -29.18 8.20 -4.43
C ARG A 973 -29.22 9.72 -4.58
N SER A 974 -28.24 10.43 -4.02
CA SER A 974 -27.96 11.81 -4.44
C SER A 974 -27.24 11.79 -5.78
N TRP A 975 -27.86 12.35 -6.82
CA TRP A 975 -27.30 12.39 -8.18
C TRP A 975 -26.52 13.69 -8.39
N TYR A 976 -25.29 13.58 -8.90
CA TYR A 976 -24.44 14.73 -9.24
C TYR A 976 -24.39 14.90 -10.77
N GLY A 977 -24.91 16.02 -11.26
CA GLY A 977 -24.75 16.42 -12.66
C GLY A 977 -23.68 17.50 -12.78
N MET A 978 -22.63 17.29 -13.59
CA MET A 978 -21.69 18.35 -13.98
C MET A 978 -21.82 18.68 -15.48
N GLY A 979 -21.80 19.96 -15.82
CA GLY A 979 -21.51 20.44 -17.17
C GLY A 979 -20.00 20.43 -17.47
N PRO A 980 -19.59 20.42 -18.75
CA PRO A 980 -18.19 20.64 -19.11
C PRO A 980 -17.76 22.05 -18.65
N GLN A 981 -16.58 22.13 -18.03
CA GLN A 981 -15.89 23.40 -17.73
C GLN A 981 -15.37 24.02 -19.03
#